data_AF-A0A3N1ULV1-F1
#
_entry.id   AF-A0A3N1ULV1-F1
#
_cell.length_a   1.000
_cell.length_b   1.000
_cell.length_c   1.000
_cell.angle_alpha   90.00
_cell.angle_beta   90.00
_cell.angle_gamma   90.00
#
_symmetry.space_group_name_H-M   'P 1'
#
loop_
_entity.id
_entity.type
_entity.pdbx_description
1 polymer ?
#
loop_
_entity_poly.entity_id
_entity_poly.type
_entity_poly.pdbx_seq_one_letter_code
_entity_poly.pdbx_strand_id
1 'polypeptide(L)'
;MIETLFSTDLLHSGPGFLAAFIVGLLFGLVLERAGFGSSRRIAGVFYLTDMAVIKVMFTALVTAAIGLAYASFLGLVGPENLYVMPTVYGAQIVGGLIFGVGFALSGWCPGTSLVGAASGKLDAVVFFVGAILGSIVFNELYPSVEFLYNWGSAGVRLIYESAGISLAAAVLVLSILAVMAFWVAETVEEKGHRPGVLKNTRFFRSFCTALIILAVGLFITPSTPPSSATSADSSQPVAVSTEFEKALMASIEAAADHIEPEELANRIMGNERGLLVVDVRPAVEYQAFHIRGAVNIGMAELADQLAPYRNRGLIVLYSNGMTHPAQARDSLYRQGFRNVYILSEGLTGFMERCLKPASLRTEPLDAAKVAQINAWRNYFQFGPSVVAASVPEPVESPETNLPGIVSADWVQQNLGRPGLVVIDLRGQEEYNRGHIPGSMRLDLESLRGVVGGVPSRLMPVQILAAKFSLMGLQPDDVVVLATDGKPRDATLVGMALERMGHTRYALMETSVAKWHSDGRPWDQALPTVTPSEYPVDPDADTFTVEYQTILAELNKGRTVILDVRPVDYYTGAKSDEARAGHIPGAVNRPFTEDLVKNGEEVFFKPLPDLAKAYEALIPDKNTPVIVHCRTGHQASQTWFVLKRLLGYTNVRWYDASWTEWAARPELPVATGASESKG
;
A
#
# COMPACT_ATOMS: atom_id res chain seq x y z
N MET A 1 -5.19 -8.81 -28.23
CA MET A 1 -4.03 -8.25 -27.50
C MET A 1 -3.81 -9.11 -26.28
N ILE A 2 -2.58 -9.55 -26.00
CA ILE A 2 -2.32 -10.31 -24.77
C ILE A 2 -2.28 -9.28 -23.63
N GLU A 3 -3.10 -9.49 -22.61
CA GLU A 3 -2.98 -8.74 -21.36
C GLU A 3 -1.70 -9.19 -20.66
N THR A 4 -0.73 -8.29 -20.55
CA THR A 4 0.50 -8.57 -19.84
C THR A 4 0.26 -8.42 -18.33
N LEU A 5 1.04 -9.13 -17.51
CA LEU A 5 1.00 -8.94 -16.05
C LEU A 5 1.33 -7.49 -15.64
N PHE A 6 2.13 -6.80 -16.46
CA PHE A 6 2.44 -5.38 -16.28
C PHE A 6 1.23 -4.48 -16.58
N SER A 7 0.56 -4.68 -17.73
CA SER A 7 -0.59 -3.87 -18.15
C SER A 7 -1.84 -4.07 -17.28
N THR A 8 -1.90 -5.17 -16.53
CA THR A 8 -3.01 -5.50 -15.62
C THR A 8 -2.69 -5.22 -14.14
N ASP A 9 -1.50 -4.66 -13.86
CA ASP A 9 -1.00 -4.43 -12.49
C ASP A 9 -0.99 -5.69 -11.59
N LEU A 10 -0.89 -6.87 -12.21
CA LEU A 10 -0.92 -8.17 -11.53
C LEU A 10 0.47 -8.68 -11.13
N LEU A 11 1.53 -7.88 -11.30
CA LEU A 11 2.89 -8.27 -10.90
C LEU A 11 3.00 -8.57 -9.39
N HIS A 12 2.19 -7.92 -8.58
CA HIS A 12 2.14 -8.10 -7.11
C HIS A 12 1.19 -9.22 -6.67
N SER A 13 0.49 -9.86 -7.61
CA SER A 13 -0.50 -10.91 -7.31
C SER A 13 0.17 -12.28 -7.10
N GLY A 14 -0.51 -13.20 -6.41
CA GLY A 14 -0.07 -14.59 -6.26
C GLY A 14 0.28 -15.28 -7.59
N PRO A 15 -0.56 -15.18 -8.64
CA PRO A 15 -0.23 -15.67 -9.99
C PRO A 15 1.02 -15.00 -10.60
N GLY A 16 1.20 -13.69 -10.38
CA GLY A 16 2.40 -12.96 -10.81
C GLY A 16 3.68 -13.52 -10.19
N PHE A 17 3.67 -13.77 -8.87
CA PHE A 17 4.79 -14.40 -8.18
C PHE A 17 5.06 -15.83 -8.66
N LEU A 18 4.02 -16.62 -8.92
CA LEU A 18 4.19 -17.99 -9.45
C LEU A 18 4.80 -17.96 -10.85
N ALA A 19 4.35 -17.06 -11.73
CA ALA A 19 4.91 -16.90 -13.06
C ALA A 19 6.38 -16.47 -13.00
N ALA A 20 6.70 -15.48 -12.15
CA ALA A 20 8.08 -15.02 -11.94
C ALA A 20 8.98 -16.14 -11.41
N PHE A 21 8.49 -16.97 -10.49
CA PHE A 21 9.21 -18.13 -9.97
C PHE A 21 9.52 -19.17 -11.06
N ILE A 22 8.52 -19.54 -11.86
CA ILE A 22 8.68 -20.52 -12.95
C ILE A 22 9.67 -20.00 -14.01
N VAL A 23 9.51 -18.74 -14.44
CA VAL A 23 10.40 -18.11 -15.42
C VAL A 23 11.82 -18.01 -14.88
N GLY A 24 11.99 -17.60 -13.62
CA GLY A 24 13.29 -17.53 -12.95
C GLY A 24 13.97 -18.89 -12.83
N LEU A 25 13.24 -19.95 -12.50
CA LEU A 25 13.75 -21.31 -12.42
C LEU A 25 14.21 -21.84 -13.79
N LEU A 26 13.41 -21.63 -14.84
CA LEU A 26 13.78 -22.01 -16.21
C LEU A 26 15.02 -21.23 -16.69
N PHE A 27 15.06 -19.92 -16.43
CA PHE A 27 16.19 -19.07 -16.78
C PHE A 27 17.47 -19.49 -16.06
N GLY A 28 17.42 -19.74 -14.76
CA GLY A 28 18.55 -20.24 -13.98
C GLY A 28 19.07 -21.58 -14.49
N LEU A 29 18.17 -22.52 -14.83
CA LEU A 29 18.54 -23.82 -15.41
C LEU A 29 19.26 -23.68 -16.76
N VAL A 30 18.81 -22.76 -17.61
CA VAL A 30 19.46 -22.47 -18.90
C VAL A 30 20.85 -21.86 -18.69
N LEU A 31 20.99 -20.89 -17.79
CA LEU A 31 22.28 -20.29 -17.46
C LEU A 31 23.27 -21.30 -16.87
N GLU A 32 22.82 -22.17 -15.97
CA GLU A 32 23.68 -23.20 -15.38
C GLU A 32 24.13 -24.21 -16.44
N ARG A 33 23.23 -24.62 -17.34
CA ARG A 33 23.59 -25.49 -18.48
C ARG A 33 24.53 -24.81 -19.48
N ALA A 34 24.43 -23.50 -19.65
CA ALA A 34 25.38 -22.72 -20.43
C ALA A 34 26.75 -22.58 -19.71
N GLY A 35 26.85 -23.02 -18.45
CA GLY A 35 28.04 -22.95 -17.60
C GLY A 35 28.30 -21.58 -16.99
N PHE A 36 27.27 -20.75 -16.88
CA PHE A 36 27.34 -19.42 -16.29
C PHE A 36 27.28 -19.45 -14.76
N GLY A 37 27.21 -20.62 -14.12
CA GLY A 37 27.52 -20.80 -12.69
C GLY A 37 29.01 -20.92 -12.38
N SER A 38 29.90 -20.51 -13.28
CA SER A 38 31.35 -20.56 -13.11
C SER A 38 32.00 -19.22 -13.46
N SER A 39 32.53 -18.54 -12.44
CA SER A 39 33.29 -17.29 -12.58
C SER A 39 34.45 -17.41 -13.56
N ARG A 40 35.16 -18.54 -13.53
CA ARG A 40 36.28 -18.81 -14.45
C ARG A 40 35.83 -18.84 -15.92
N ARG A 41 34.64 -19.40 -16.17
CA ARG A 41 34.09 -19.50 -17.52
C ARG A 41 33.68 -18.12 -18.03
N ILE A 42 33.07 -17.33 -17.16
CA ILE A 42 32.62 -15.97 -17.45
C ILE A 42 33.81 -15.04 -17.67
N ALA A 43 34.78 -15.03 -16.75
CA ALA A 43 36.00 -14.22 -16.86
C ALA A 43 36.86 -14.62 -18.07
N GLY A 44 36.70 -15.84 -18.58
CA GLY A 44 37.40 -16.35 -19.77
C GLY A 44 37.26 -15.48 -21.01
N VAL A 45 36.20 -14.65 -21.11
CA VAL A 45 36.02 -13.70 -22.21
C VAL A 45 37.13 -12.64 -22.24
N PHE A 46 37.58 -12.17 -21.08
CA PHE A 46 38.64 -11.16 -20.96
C PHE A 46 40.04 -11.72 -21.26
N TYR A 47 40.22 -13.02 -21.03
CA TYR A 47 41.48 -13.73 -21.30
C TYR A 47 41.52 -14.39 -22.68
N LEU A 48 40.47 -14.19 -23.49
CA LEU A 48 40.31 -14.82 -24.78
C LEU A 48 40.32 -16.37 -24.77
N THR A 49 39.97 -16.98 -23.64
CA THR A 49 40.02 -18.44 -23.44
C THR A 49 38.66 -19.13 -23.55
N ASP A 50 37.57 -18.43 -23.25
CA ASP A 50 36.20 -18.91 -23.37
C ASP A 50 35.29 -17.78 -23.84
N MET A 51 34.70 -17.93 -25.03
CA MET A 51 33.83 -16.93 -25.66
C MET A 51 32.35 -17.22 -25.42
N ALA A 52 32.00 -18.10 -24.47
CA ALA A 52 30.60 -18.43 -24.16
C ALA A 52 29.76 -17.19 -23.84
N VAL A 53 30.33 -16.19 -23.15
CA VAL A 53 29.66 -14.91 -22.83
C VAL A 53 29.18 -14.22 -24.10
N ILE A 54 30.06 -14.06 -25.09
CA ILE A 54 29.72 -13.41 -26.38
C ILE A 54 28.63 -14.21 -27.10
N LYS A 55 28.79 -15.54 -27.20
CA LYS A 55 27.83 -16.40 -27.91
C LYS A 55 26.44 -16.34 -27.27
N VAL A 56 26.34 -16.48 -25.95
CA VAL A 56 25.04 -16.44 -25.25
C VAL A 56 24.41 -15.05 -25.29
N MET A 57 25.19 -13.98 -25.08
CA MET A 57 24.67 -12.61 -25.09
C MET A 57 24.10 -12.22 -26.46
N PHE A 58 24.83 -12.46 -27.54
CA PHE A 58 24.33 -12.17 -28.90
C PHE A 58 23.15 -13.08 -29.29
N THR A 59 23.11 -14.32 -28.81
CA THR A 59 21.96 -15.21 -29.04
C THR A 59 20.72 -14.65 -28.35
N ALA A 60 20.81 -14.35 -27.06
CA ALA A 60 19.70 -13.77 -26.29
C ALA A 60 19.21 -12.46 -26.90
N LEU A 61 20.15 -11.58 -27.29
CA LEU A 61 19.86 -10.26 -27.83
C LEU A 61 19.17 -10.33 -29.19
N VAL A 62 19.64 -11.17 -30.12
CA VAL A 62 18.98 -11.35 -31.42
C VAL A 62 17.66 -12.09 -31.30
N THR A 63 17.57 -13.13 -30.46
CA THR A 63 16.30 -13.83 -30.22
C THR A 63 15.25 -12.90 -29.64
N ALA A 64 15.61 -12.06 -28.65
CA ALA A 64 14.71 -11.07 -28.08
C ALA A 64 14.31 -10.00 -29.12
N ALA A 65 15.28 -9.45 -29.88
CA ALA A 65 15.00 -8.41 -30.88
C ALA A 65 14.07 -8.90 -32.00
N ILE A 66 14.35 -10.08 -32.58
CA ILE A 66 13.51 -10.70 -33.61
C ILE A 66 12.14 -11.07 -33.03
N GLY A 67 12.12 -11.74 -31.88
CA GLY A 67 10.88 -12.19 -31.23
C GLY A 67 9.97 -11.03 -30.86
N LEU A 68 10.53 -9.95 -30.30
CA LEU A 68 9.78 -8.75 -29.95
C LEU A 68 9.28 -8.00 -31.18
N ALA A 69 10.08 -7.90 -32.24
CA ALA A 69 9.66 -7.29 -33.51
C ALA A 69 8.47 -8.04 -34.12
N TYR A 70 8.50 -9.38 -34.13
CA TYR A 70 7.37 -10.18 -34.58
C TYR A 70 6.16 -10.11 -33.63
N ALA A 71 6.37 -10.13 -32.32
CA ALA A 71 5.28 -10.01 -31.35
C ALA A 71 4.59 -8.64 -31.43
N SER A 72 5.36 -7.58 -31.67
CA SER A 72 4.85 -6.24 -31.93
C SER A 72 4.07 -6.19 -33.24
N PHE A 73 4.61 -6.78 -34.32
CA PHE A 73 3.92 -6.89 -35.60
C PHE A 73 2.59 -7.66 -35.51
N LEU A 74 2.55 -8.76 -34.75
CA LEU A 74 1.34 -9.56 -34.55
C LEU A 74 0.32 -8.90 -33.61
N GLY A 75 0.57 -7.67 -33.13
CA GLY A 75 -0.30 -6.97 -32.17
C GLY A 75 -0.40 -7.66 -30.81
N LEU A 76 0.57 -8.51 -30.47
CA LEU A 76 0.64 -9.20 -29.19
C LEU A 76 1.19 -8.28 -28.09
N VAL A 77 2.10 -7.36 -28.45
CA VAL A 77 2.76 -6.41 -27.54
C VAL A 77 2.74 -5.00 -28.14
N GLY A 78 2.07 -4.06 -27.46
CA GLY A 78 2.08 -2.64 -27.81
C GLY A 78 3.27 -1.88 -27.22
N PRO A 79 3.66 -0.72 -27.78
CA PRO A 79 4.71 0.14 -27.23
C PRO A 79 4.50 0.52 -25.76
N GLU A 80 3.24 0.72 -25.35
CA GLU A 80 2.81 1.03 -23.99
C GLU A 80 3.07 -0.10 -22.98
N ASN A 81 3.21 -1.34 -23.46
CA ASN A 81 3.50 -2.51 -22.63
C ASN A 81 5.01 -2.72 -22.42
N LEU A 82 5.85 -1.85 -22.98
CA LEU A 82 7.30 -1.94 -22.91
C LEU A 82 7.89 -0.74 -22.18
N TYR A 83 8.50 -1.00 -21.03
CA TYR A 83 9.27 0.01 -20.33
C TYR A 83 10.64 0.21 -21.00
N VAL A 84 10.83 1.37 -21.62
CA VAL A 84 12.11 1.74 -22.25
C VAL A 84 12.88 2.66 -21.32
N MET A 85 14.09 2.25 -20.93
CA MET A 85 14.93 3.06 -20.06
C MET A 85 15.41 4.33 -20.79
N PRO A 86 15.38 5.51 -20.13
CA PRO A 86 15.94 6.72 -20.70
C PRO A 86 17.45 6.62 -20.89
N THR A 87 17.95 7.26 -21.94
CA THR A 87 19.36 7.38 -22.25
C THR A 87 19.97 8.54 -21.47
N VAL A 88 20.86 8.21 -20.54
CA VAL A 88 21.64 9.18 -19.77
C VAL A 88 23.11 8.85 -19.98
N TYR A 89 23.78 9.62 -20.84
CA TYR A 89 25.15 9.29 -21.27
C TYR A 89 26.13 9.26 -20.10
N GLY A 90 26.01 10.19 -19.14
CA GLY A 90 26.92 10.25 -18.00
C GLY A 90 26.87 9.01 -17.12
N ALA A 91 25.68 8.70 -16.61
CA ALA A 91 25.44 7.52 -15.80
C ALA A 91 25.79 6.22 -16.55
N GLN A 92 25.44 6.12 -17.84
CA GLN A 92 25.69 4.91 -18.62
C GLN A 92 27.18 4.67 -18.94
N ILE A 93 27.93 5.72 -19.27
CA ILE A 93 29.36 5.60 -19.57
C ILE A 93 30.14 5.28 -18.29
N VAL A 94 29.95 6.06 -17.23
CA VAL A 94 30.70 5.88 -15.98
C VAL A 94 30.26 4.59 -15.28
N GLY A 95 28.95 4.36 -15.17
CA GLY A 95 28.40 3.14 -14.59
C GLY A 95 28.79 1.90 -15.39
N GLY A 96 28.76 1.97 -16.72
CA GLY A 96 29.20 0.88 -17.60
C GLY A 96 30.68 0.55 -17.42
N LEU A 97 31.55 1.55 -17.26
CA LEU A 97 32.97 1.34 -16.99
C LEU A 97 33.20 0.67 -15.62
N ILE A 98 32.57 1.18 -14.56
CA ILE A 98 32.64 0.61 -13.20
C ILE A 98 32.14 -0.84 -13.22
N PHE A 99 31.00 -1.08 -13.86
CA PHE A 99 30.45 -2.42 -14.04
C PHE A 99 31.42 -3.34 -14.80
N GLY A 100 32.02 -2.86 -15.89
CA GLY A 100 32.99 -3.63 -16.67
C GLY A 100 34.24 -4.01 -15.88
N VAL A 101 34.78 -3.07 -15.09
CA VAL A 101 35.92 -3.34 -14.18
C VAL A 101 35.51 -4.35 -13.11
N GLY A 102 34.36 -4.14 -12.47
CA GLY A 102 33.83 -5.07 -11.47
C GLY A 102 33.64 -6.48 -12.03
N PHE A 103 33.06 -6.58 -13.22
CA PHE A 103 32.84 -7.83 -13.95
C PHE A 103 34.15 -8.55 -14.29
N ALA A 104 35.18 -7.81 -14.73
CA ALA A 104 36.50 -8.37 -15.02
C ALA A 104 37.21 -8.89 -13.76
N LEU A 105 37.07 -8.18 -12.63
CA LEU A 105 37.69 -8.55 -11.35
C LEU A 105 36.98 -9.74 -10.69
N SER A 106 35.64 -9.77 -10.71
CA SER A 106 34.85 -10.77 -10.00
C SER A 106 34.55 -12.02 -10.82
N GLY A 107 34.53 -11.90 -12.16
CA GLY A 107 34.00 -12.94 -13.03
C GLY A 107 32.49 -13.17 -12.87
N TRP A 108 31.75 -12.22 -12.29
CA TRP A 108 30.33 -12.31 -12.02
C TRP A 108 29.58 -11.05 -12.46
N CYS A 109 28.39 -11.25 -13.02
CA CYS A 109 27.38 -10.19 -13.12
C CYS A 109 26.21 -10.51 -12.17
N PRO A 110 25.32 -9.57 -11.86
CA PRO A 110 24.27 -9.77 -10.86
C PRO A 110 23.45 -11.05 -11.10
N GLY A 111 22.98 -11.28 -12.32
CA GLY A 111 22.19 -12.47 -12.65
C GLY A 111 22.97 -13.79 -12.57
N THR A 112 24.22 -13.84 -13.03
CA THR A 112 25.02 -15.08 -12.97
C THR A 112 25.50 -15.38 -11.56
N SER A 113 25.72 -14.35 -10.73
CA SER A 113 26.07 -14.53 -9.32
C SER A 113 24.97 -15.23 -8.52
N LEU A 114 23.70 -14.98 -8.83
CA LEU A 114 22.58 -15.70 -8.22
C LEU A 114 22.57 -17.18 -8.60
N VAL A 115 22.84 -17.49 -9.87
CA VAL A 115 22.98 -18.88 -10.33
C VAL A 115 24.17 -19.55 -9.65
N GLY A 116 25.33 -18.89 -9.61
CA GLY A 116 26.51 -19.38 -8.92
C GLY A 116 26.29 -19.62 -7.43
N ALA A 117 25.60 -18.69 -6.75
CA ALA A 117 25.25 -18.82 -5.34
C ALA A 117 24.30 -20.01 -5.10
N ALA A 118 23.29 -20.18 -5.96
CA ALA A 118 22.39 -21.33 -5.91
C ALA A 118 23.12 -22.67 -6.18
N SER A 119 24.15 -22.65 -7.04
CA SER A 119 25.05 -23.78 -7.29
C SER A 119 26.14 -23.97 -6.21
N GLY A 120 26.07 -23.23 -5.10
CA GLY A 120 26.97 -23.39 -3.94
C GLY A 120 28.35 -22.75 -4.10
N LYS A 121 28.52 -21.78 -5.01
CA LYS A 121 29.78 -21.07 -5.23
C LYS A 121 29.97 -19.92 -4.25
N LEU A 122 30.96 -20.03 -3.36
CA LEU A 122 31.24 -19.01 -2.34
C LEU A 122 31.65 -17.66 -2.93
N ASP A 123 32.44 -17.65 -4.00
CA ASP A 123 32.84 -16.44 -4.71
C ASP A 123 31.63 -15.68 -5.29
N ALA A 124 30.60 -16.42 -5.75
CA ALA A 124 29.35 -15.83 -6.21
C ALA A 124 28.54 -15.20 -5.06
N VAL A 125 28.48 -15.86 -3.90
CA VAL A 125 27.82 -15.33 -2.69
C VAL A 125 28.51 -14.04 -2.22
N VAL A 126 29.84 -14.04 -2.18
CA VAL A 126 30.62 -12.84 -1.81
C VAL A 126 30.36 -11.69 -2.77
N PHE A 127 30.36 -11.95 -4.07
CA PHE A 127 30.00 -10.93 -5.06
C PHE A 127 28.58 -10.41 -4.87
N PHE A 128 27.60 -11.30 -4.64
CA PHE A 128 26.20 -10.92 -4.47
C PHE A 128 26.00 -10.03 -3.23
N VAL A 129 26.59 -10.41 -2.09
CA VAL A 129 26.58 -9.57 -0.88
C VAL A 129 27.28 -8.24 -1.12
N GLY A 130 28.42 -8.26 -1.82
CA GLY A 130 29.14 -7.05 -2.21
C GLY A 130 28.31 -6.12 -3.11
N ALA A 131 27.50 -6.67 -4.01
CA ALA A 131 26.59 -5.90 -4.86
C ALA A 131 25.47 -5.24 -4.05
N ILE A 132 24.91 -5.93 -3.05
CA ILE A 132 23.91 -5.35 -2.13
C ILE A 132 24.53 -4.24 -1.28
N LEU A 133 25.71 -4.46 -0.71
CA LEU A 133 26.40 -3.41 0.05
C LEU A 133 26.76 -2.22 -0.85
N GLY A 134 27.19 -2.49 -2.08
CA GLY A 134 27.47 -1.47 -3.08
C GLY A 134 26.25 -0.63 -3.44
N SER A 135 25.05 -1.23 -3.54
CA SER A 135 23.82 -0.47 -3.80
C SER A 135 23.40 0.40 -2.62
N ILE A 136 23.61 -0.06 -1.39
CA ILE A 136 23.38 0.74 -0.17
C ILE A 136 24.34 1.93 -0.14
N VAL A 137 25.64 1.68 -0.37
CA VAL A 137 26.65 2.75 -0.42
C VAL A 137 26.36 3.74 -1.55
N PHE A 138 25.91 3.25 -2.71
CA PHE A 138 25.50 4.12 -3.81
C PHE A 138 24.32 5.02 -3.43
N ASN A 139 23.32 4.49 -2.69
CA ASN A 139 22.17 5.27 -2.25
C ASN A 139 22.59 6.44 -1.33
N GLU A 140 23.51 6.19 -0.40
CA GLU A 140 24.06 7.24 0.48
C GLU A 140 24.93 8.25 -0.29
N LEU A 141 25.68 7.78 -1.29
CA LEU A 141 26.54 8.63 -2.12
C LEU A 141 25.80 9.30 -3.28
N TYR A 142 24.52 8.99 -3.51
CA TYR A 142 23.74 9.48 -4.64
C TYR A 142 23.80 11.00 -4.79
N PRO A 143 23.62 11.82 -3.73
CA PRO A 143 23.72 13.28 -3.84
C PRO A 143 25.07 13.77 -4.39
N SER A 144 26.15 13.03 -4.15
CA SER A 144 27.49 13.38 -4.63
C SER A 144 27.73 13.00 -6.10
N VAL A 145 26.94 12.07 -6.65
CA VAL A 145 27.07 11.58 -8.03
C VAL A 145 25.87 11.93 -8.92
N GLU A 146 24.89 12.68 -8.40
CA GLU A 146 23.69 13.12 -9.10
C GLU A 146 24.03 13.86 -10.42
N PHE A 147 25.13 14.60 -10.45
CA PHE A 147 25.59 15.28 -11.66
C PHE A 147 25.78 14.32 -12.85
N LEU A 148 26.14 13.06 -12.63
CA LEU A 148 26.26 12.05 -13.68
C LEU A 148 24.89 11.63 -14.26
N TYR A 149 23.83 11.70 -13.46
CA TYR A 149 22.46 11.42 -13.89
C TYR A 149 21.85 12.56 -14.70
N ASN A 150 22.32 13.78 -14.49
CA ASN A 150 21.91 14.95 -15.26
C ASN A 150 22.80 15.18 -16.49
N TRP A 151 24.01 14.61 -16.51
CA TRP A 151 24.94 14.78 -17.62
C TRP A 151 24.52 13.99 -18.87
N GLY A 152 24.16 14.72 -19.93
CA GLY A 152 23.79 14.13 -21.21
C GLY A 152 22.49 13.32 -21.13
N SER A 153 21.52 13.77 -20.33
CA SER A 153 20.17 13.21 -20.36
C SER A 153 19.53 13.50 -21.73
N ALA A 154 19.21 12.44 -22.47
CA ALA A 154 18.71 12.52 -23.83
C ALA A 154 17.28 11.96 -23.99
N GLY A 155 16.63 11.62 -22.86
CA GLY A 155 15.33 10.96 -22.84
C GLY A 155 15.39 9.55 -23.45
N VAL A 156 14.25 9.02 -23.89
CA VAL A 156 14.22 7.74 -24.59
C VAL A 156 14.74 7.94 -26.02
N ARG A 157 15.91 7.38 -26.34
CA ARG A 157 16.43 7.35 -27.71
C ARG A 157 16.73 5.93 -28.16
N LEU A 158 16.06 5.51 -29.24
CA LEU A 158 16.33 4.23 -29.86
C LEU A 158 17.42 4.37 -30.92
N ILE A 159 18.36 3.43 -30.93
CA ILE A 159 19.53 3.47 -31.83
C ILE A 159 19.11 3.58 -33.29
N TYR A 160 18.07 2.86 -33.69
CA TYR A 160 17.59 2.85 -35.08
C TYR A 160 16.93 4.17 -35.50
N GLU A 161 16.24 4.85 -34.58
CA GLU A 161 15.68 6.19 -34.81
C GLU A 161 16.79 7.21 -34.98
N SER A 162 17.84 7.13 -34.15
CA SER A 162 19.01 8.02 -34.26
C SER A 162 19.81 7.78 -35.54
N ALA A 163 19.82 6.55 -36.05
CA ALA A 163 20.47 6.18 -37.30
C ALA A 163 19.58 6.39 -38.54
N GLY A 164 18.31 6.77 -38.37
CA GLY A 164 17.36 6.97 -39.46
C GLY A 164 17.03 5.69 -40.25
N ILE A 165 17.14 4.51 -39.61
CA ILE A 165 16.86 3.21 -40.23
C ILE A 165 15.60 2.58 -39.63
N SER A 166 14.91 1.74 -40.40
CA SER A 166 13.72 1.02 -39.90
C SER A 166 14.09 0.01 -38.82
N LEU A 167 13.13 -0.35 -37.95
CA LEU A 167 13.31 -1.40 -36.95
C LEU A 167 13.76 -2.72 -37.59
N ALA A 168 13.16 -3.10 -38.73
CA ALA A 168 13.56 -4.29 -39.50
C ALA A 168 15.02 -4.22 -39.96
N ALA A 169 15.48 -3.06 -40.45
CA ALA A 169 16.87 -2.85 -40.83
C ALA A 169 17.82 -2.93 -39.63
N ALA A 170 17.43 -2.37 -38.49
CA ALA A 170 18.22 -2.44 -37.27
C ALA A 170 18.35 -3.88 -36.75
N VAL A 171 17.25 -4.64 -36.74
CA VAL A 171 17.26 -6.06 -36.35
C VAL A 171 18.10 -6.89 -37.31
N LEU A 172 18.09 -6.59 -38.62
CA LEU A 172 18.94 -7.25 -39.60
C LEU A 172 20.43 -6.94 -39.37
N VAL A 173 20.79 -5.68 -39.19
CA VAL A 173 22.17 -5.26 -38.88
C VAL A 173 22.66 -5.97 -37.62
N LEU A 174 21.83 -5.99 -36.57
CA LEU A 174 22.13 -6.66 -35.32
C LEU A 174 22.31 -8.19 -35.49
N SER A 175 21.49 -8.82 -36.32
CA SER A 175 21.61 -10.25 -36.65
C SER A 175 22.90 -10.56 -37.41
N ILE A 176 23.30 -9.68 -38.35
CA ILE A 176 24.58 -9.81 -39.07
C ILE A 176 25.75 -9.66 -38.09
N LEU A 177 25.70 -8.66 -37.20
CA LEU A 177 26.71 -8.46 -36.16
C LEU A 177 26.83 -9.68 -35.25
N ALA A 178 25.72 -10.29 -34.84
CA ALA A 178 25.71 -11.51 -34.04
C ALA A 178 26.36 -12.69 -34.77
N VAL A 179 26.01 -12.92 -36.05
CA VAL A 179 26.63 -13.99 -36.86
C VAL A 179 28.14 -13.78 -36.99
N MET A 180 28.59 -12.54 -37.22
CA MET A 180 30.01 -12.21 -37.23
C MET A 180 30.66 -12.46 -35.86
N ALA A 181 30.01 -12.06 -34.77
CA ALA A 181 30.50 -12.28 -33.41
C ALA A 181 30.64 -13.77 -33.08
N PHE A 182 29.70 -14.62 -33.51
CA PHE A 182 29.81 -16.07 -33.34
C PHE A 182 31.01 -16.65 -34.10
N TRP A 183 31.23 -16.19 -35.33
CA TRP A 183 32.35 -16.68 -36.15
C TRP A 183 33.71 -16.22 -35.59
N VAL A 184 33.79 -14.97 -35.12
CA VAL A 184 34.97 -14.45 -34.43
C VAL A 184 35.23 -15.22 -33.13
N ALA A 185 34.19 -15.44 -32.32
CA ALA A 185 34.28 -16.19 -31.06
C ALA A 185 34.84 -17.60 -31.27
N GLU A 186 34.33 -18.35 -32.23
CA GLU A 186 34.85 -19.69 -32.57
C GLU A 186 36.31 -19.63 -33.06
N THR A 187 36.66 -18.62 -33.87
CA THR A 187 38.02 -18.47 -34.38
C THR A 187 39.04 -18.14 -33.29
N VAL A 188 38.62 -17.36 -32.28
CA VAL A 188 39.47 -17.03 -31.13
C VAL A 188 39.68 -18.26 -30.25
N GLU A 189 38.63 -19.03 -29.98
CA GLU A 189 38.73 -20.26 -29.18
C GLU A 189 39.61 -21.33 -29.86
N GLU A 190 39.50 -21.50 -31.18
CA GLU A 190 40.33 -22.43 -31.96
C GLU A 190 41.83 -22.12 -31.81
N LYS A 191 42.20 -20.84 -31.73
CA LYS A 191 43.59 -20.41 -31.52
C LYS A 191 44.07 -20.59 -30.07
N GLY A 192 43.14 -20.70 -29.11
CA GLY A 192 43.39 -20.70 -27.67
C GLY A 192 43.50 -22.08 -27.00
N HIS A 193 43.56 -23.18 -27.77
CA HIS A 193 43.62 -24.57 -27.29
C HIS A 193 42.29 -25.21 -26.83
N ARG A 194 41.13 -24.71 -27.29
CA ARG A 194 39.88 -25.48 -27.28
C ARG A 194 39.42 -25.71 -28.73
N PRO A 195 39.11 -26.95 -29.15
CA PRO A 195 38.60 -27.15 -30.50
C PRO A 195 37.26 -26.42 -30.63
N GLY A 196 37.15 -25.48 -31.58
CA GLY A 196 35.90 -24.81 -31.91
C GLY A 196 34.87 -25.86 -32.36
N VAL A 197 33.97 -26.26 -31.47
CA VAL A 197 33.07 -27.39 -31.70
C VAL A 197 32.02 -27.04 -32.75
N LEU A 198 31.72 -25.75 -33.00
CA LEU A 198 30.56 -25.33 -33.78
C LEU A 198 30.90 -24.82 -35.18
N LYS A 199 32.09 -24.24 -35.39
CA LYS A 199 32.47 -23.50 -36.62
C LYS A 199 32.26 -24.24 -37.95
N ASN A 200 32.16 -25.56 -37.92
CA ASN A 200 31.93 -26.39 -39.12
C ASN A 200 30.75 -27.37 -39.02
N THR A 201 29.87 -27.20 -38.03
CA THR A 201 28.68 -28.05 -37.87
C THR A 201 27.55 -27.62 -38.80
N ARG A 202 26.76 -28.59 -39.26
CA ARG A 202 25.52 -28.30 -40.01
C ARG A 202 24.56 -27.45 -39.19
N PHE A 203 24.49 -27.71 -37.88
CA PHE A 203 23.67 -26.94 -36.95
C PHE A 203 24.04 -25.46 -36.93
N PHE A 204 25.33 -25.12 -36.75
CA PHE A 204 25.78 -23.73 -36.69
C PHE A 204 25.45 -22.94 -37.97
N ARG A 205 25.69 -23.55 -39.13
CA ARG A 205 25.35 -22.94 -40.43
C ARG A 205 23.84 -22.75 -40.58
N SER A 206 23.05 -23.76 -40.25
CA SER A 206 21.58 -23.66 -40.31
C SER A 206 21.03 -22.61 -39.33
N PHE A 207 21.59 -22.52 -38.13
CA PHE A 207 21.20 -21.56 -37.11
C PHE A 207 21.49 -20.11 -37.56
N CYS A 208 22.71 -19.82 -38.00
CA CYS A 208 23.07 -18.50 -38.52
C CYS A 208 22.22 -18.11 -39.73
N THR A 209 22.01 -19.04 -40.66
CA THR A 209 21.13 -18.81 -41.82
C THR A 209 19.69 -18.54 -41.39
N ALA A 210 19.17 -19.29 -40.42
CA ALA A 210 17.81 -19.08 -39.91
C ALA A 210 17.64 -17.70 -39.24
N LEU A 211 18.63 -17.23 -38.47
CA LEU A 211 18.59 -15.89 -37.87
C LEU A 211 18.49 -14.80 -38.95
N ILE A 212 19.29 -14.91 -40.02
CA ILE A 212 19.25 -13.95 -41.12
C ILE A 212 17.92 -14.04 -41.87
N ILE A 213 17.41 -15.25 -42.15
CA ILE A 213 16.11 -15.43 -42.82
C ILE A 213 14.98 -14.79 -41.99
N LEU A 214 14.95 -15.03 -40.67
CA LEU A 214 13.95 -14.44 -39.78
C LEU A 214 14.07 -12.91 -39.73
N ALA A 215 15.29 -12.36 -39.67
CA ALA A 215 15.49 -10.91 -39.68
C ALA A 215 15.09 -10.28 -41.02
N VAL A 216 15.37 -10.93 -42.16
CA VAL A 216 14.92 -10.50 -43.49
C VAL A 216 13.40 -10.62 -43.62
N GLY A 217 12.79 -11.62 -42.98
CA GLY A 217 11.34 -11.81 -42.96
C GLY A 217 10.58 -10.61 -42.38
N LEU A 218 11.20 -9.81 -41.51
CA LEU A 218 10.63 -8.57 -40.96
C LEU A 218 10.46 -7.45 -42.03
N PHE A 219 11.09 -7.58 -43.21
CA PHE A 219 10.84 -6.65 -44.33
C PHE A 219 9.59 -7.02 -45.14
N ILE A 220 9.12 -8.26 -45.01
CA ILE A 220 7.94 -8.77 -45.73
C ILE A 220 6.66 -8.54 -44.92
N THR A 221 6.80 -8.36 -43.60
CA THR A 221 5.69 -7.98 -42.74
C THR A 221 5.25 -6.56 -43.07
N PRO A 222 3.96 -6.31 -43.41
CA PRO A 222 3.48 -4.95 -43.68
C PRO A 222 3.82 -4.08 -42.49
N SER A 223 4.61 -3.03 -42.73
CA SER A 223 4.87 -2.02 -41.73
C SER A 223 3.51 -1.40 -41.43
N THR A 224 2.93 -1.74 -40.27
CA THR A 224 2.01 -0.82 -39.63
C THR A 224 2.91 0.36 -39.25
N PRO A 225 2.83 1.54 -39.90
CA PRO A 225 3.45 2.70 -39.31
C PRO A 225 2.94 2.79 -37.86
N PRO A 226 3.76 3.20 -36.88
CA PRO A 226 3.20 3.66 -35.61
C PRO A 226 2.11 4.65 -35.99
N SER A 227 0.88 4.49 -35.50
CA SER A 227 -0.29 5.26 -35.91
C SER A 227 0.01 6.76 -36.06
N SER A 228 0.49 7.16 -37.23
CA SER A 228 0.16 8.42 -37.86
C SER A 228 -1.29 8.20 -38.23
N ALA A 229 -2.18 8.75 -37.42
CA ALA A 229 -3.61 8.77 -37.64
C ALA A 229 -3.89 8.86 -39.14
N THR A 230 -4.49 7.80 -39.68
CA THR A 230 -4.92 7.74 -41.06
C THR A 230 -5.88 8.89 -41.29
N SER A 231 -5.42 9.88 -42.03
CA SER A 231 -6.25 10.86 -42.70
C SER A 231 -7.21 10.10 -43.63
N ALA A 232 -8.45 9.93 -43.18
CA ALA A 232 -9.57 9.55 -44.02
C ALA A 232 -10.60 10.69 -44.00
N ASP A 233 -10.42 11.55 -45.00
CA ASP A 233 -11.43 12.21 -45.82
C ASP A 233 -12.31 13.35 -45.26
N SER A 234 -12.37 14.41 -46.08
CA SER A 234 -13.29 15.55 -46.11
C SER A 234 -13.17 16.67 -45.07
N SER A 235 -12.02 17.36 -45.05
CA SER A 235 -12.01 18.83 -45.05
C SER A 235 -10.61 19.37 -45.35
N GLN A 236 -10.57 20.46 -46.12
CA GLN A 236 -9.38 21.16 -46.61
C GLN A 236 -8.20 21.20 -45.62
N PRO A 237 -6.95 20.97 -46.03
CA PRO A 237 -5.80 21.18 -45.17
C PRO A 237 -5.63 22.68 -44.92
N VAL A 238 -6.04 23.14 -43.74
CA VAL A 238 -5.58 24.43 -43.24
C VAL A 238 -4.09 24.28 -42.98
N ALA A 239 -3.26 24.82 -43.87
CA ALA A 239 -1.82 24.90 -43.67
C ALA A 239 -1.55 25.68 -42.38
N VAL A 240 -1.29 24.96 -41.30
CA VAL A 240 -0.83 25.55 -40.04
C VAL A 240 0.55 26.16 -40.32
N SER A 241 0.67 27.48 -40.23
CA SER A 241 1.92 28.18 -40.58
C SER A 241 3.06 27.75 -39.64
N THR A 242 4.29 27.67 -40.16
CA THR A 242 5.47 27.31 -39.36
C THR A 242 5.68 28.25 -38.16
N GLU A 243 5.23 29.50 -38.25
CA GLU A 243 5.23 30.46 -37.14
C GLU A 243 4.26 30.08 -36.02
N PHE A 244 3.10 29.51 -36.36
CA PHE A 244 2.13 29.05 -35.38
C PHE A 244 2.66 27.88 -34.53
N GLU A 245 3.30 26.89 -35.17
CA GLU A 245 3.88 25.76 -34.44
C GLU A 245 5.08 26.21 -33.60
N LYS A 246 5.89 27.17 -34.08
CA LYS A 246 6.96 27.79 -33.27
C LYS A 246 6.41 28.50 -32.02
N ALA A 247 5.30 29.22 -32.14
CA ALA A 247 4.68 29.90 -31.01
C ALA A 247 4.13 28.91 -29.97
N LEU A 248 3.54 27.79 -30.42
CA LEU A 248 3.10 26.70 -29.55
C LEU A 248 4.29 26.06 -28.81
N MET A 249 5.37 25.75 -29.52
CA MET A 249 6.57 25.17 -28.91
C MET A 249 7.21 26.12 -27.89
N ALA A 250 7.25 27.43 -28.18
CA ALA A 250 7.76 28.43 -27.25
C ALA A 250 6.87 28.56 -25.99
N SER A 251 5.55 28.44 -26.12
CA SER A 251 4.65 28.47 -24.96
C SER A 251 4.82 27.25 -24.07
N ILE A 252 5.05 26.08 -24.66
CA ILE A 252 5.34 24.82 -23.94
C ILE A 252 6.68 24.93 -23.21
N GLU A 253 7.72 25.40 -23.89
CA GLU A 253 9.06 25.57 -23.31
C GLU A 253 9.06 26.54 -22.12
N ALA A 254 8.23 27.60 -22.19
CA ALA A 254 8.06 28.56 -21.11
C ALA A 254 7.07 28.13 -20.02
N ALA A 255 6.44 26.95 -20.14
CA ALA A 255 5.33 26.48 -19.29
C ALA A 255 4.18 27.50 -19.14
N ALA A 256 3.98 28.37 -20.15
CA ALA A 256 2.99 29.45 -20.11
C ALA A 256 1.54 28.95 -20.21
N ASP A 257 1.37 27.66 -20.47
CA ASP A 257 0.11 26.93 -20.56
C ASP A 257 -0.27 26.19 -19.28
N HIS A 258 0.54 26.28 -18.22
CA HIS A 258 0.33 25.61 -16.96
C HIS A 258 -0.38 26.52 -15.93
N ILE A 259 -1.15 25.92 -15.04
CA ILE A 259 -1.65 26.54 -13.82
C ILE A 259 -1.25 25.66 -12.64
N GLU A 260 -0.60 26.28 -11.66
CA GLU A 260 -0.19 25.60 -10.43
C GLU A 260 -1.39 25.22 -9.55
N PRO A 261 -1.33 24.11 -8.81
CA PRO A 261 -2.43 23.66 -7.98
C PRO A 261 -2.95 24.69 -6.98
N GLU A 262 -2.04 25.39 -6.29
CA GLU A 262 -2.38 26.42 -5.30
C GLU A 262 -3.07 27.62 -5.96
N GLU A 263 -2.63 27.97 -7.16
CA GLU A 263 -3.25 29.05 -7.93
C GLU A 263 -4.67 28.67 -8.33
N LEU A 264 -4.87 27.46 -8.89
CA LEU A 264 -6.21 26.97 -9.23
C LEU A 264 -7.11 26.91 -8.01
N ALA A 265 -6.60 26.41 -6.88
CA ALA A 265 -7.35 26.30 -5.63
C ALA A 265 -7.84 27.68 -5.15
N ASN A 266 -6.95 28.68 -5.17
CA ASN A 266 -7.29 30.06 -4.78
C ASN A 266 -8.30 30.71 -5.75
N ARG A 267 -8.17 30.49 -7.07
CA ARG A 267 -9.11 31.04 -8.07
C ARG A 267 -10.52 30.46 -7.93
N ILE A 268 -10.63 29.16 -7.67
CA ILE A 268 -11.92 28.51 -7.41
C ILE A 268 -12.54 29.04 -6.11
N MET A 269 -11.75 29.13 -5.02
CA MET A 269 -12.24 29.68 -3.74
C MET A 269 -12.62 31.16 -3.83
N GLY A 270 -11.93 31.93 -4.67
CA GLY A 270 -12.25 33.32 -4.98
C GLY A 270 -13.49 33.50 -5.87
N ASN A 271 -14.12 32.40 -6.31
CA ASN A 271 -15.27 32.39 -7.21
C ASN A 271 -15.02 33.22 -8.49
N GLU A 272 -13.85 33.04 -9.10
CA GLU A 272 -13.45 33.77 -10.30
C GLU A 272 -14.45 33.56 -11.45
N ARG A 273 -15.00 34.67 -11.95
CA ARG A 273 -15.98 34.61 -13.04
C ARG A 273 -15.30 34.24 -14.36
N GLY A 274 -15.82 33.20 -15.01
CA GLY A 274 -15.31 32.73 -16.29
C GLY A 274 -14.22 31.66 -16.18
N LEU A 275 -13.96 31.12 -14.99
CA LEU A 275 -13.14 29.91 -14.81
C LEU A 275 -13.99 28.65 -15.08
N LEU A 276 -13.53 27.79 -15.98
CA LEU A 276 -14.10 26.48 -16.26
C LEU A 276 -13.03 25.40 -16.00
N VAL A 277 -13.27 24.54 -15.02
CA VAL A 277 -12.37 23.43 -14.68
C VAL A 277 -12.93 22.16 -15.29
N VAL A 278 -12.12 21.44 -16.07
CA VAL A 278 -12.58 20.28 -16.86
C VAL A 278 -11.76 19.05 -16.49
N ASP A 279 -12.45 18.02 -16.01
CA ASP A 279 -11.90 16.70 -15.74
C ASP A 279 -12.04 15.83 -16.99
N VAL A 280 -10.90 15.42 -17.56
CA VAL A 280 -10.87 14.62 -18.79
C VAL A 280 -10.81 13.10 -18.56
N ARG A 281 -10.90 12.67 -17.30
CA ARG A 281 -10.91 11.24 -16.92
C ARG A 281 -12.24 10.56 -17.26
N PRO A 282 -12.28 9.22 -17.28
CA PRO A 282 -13.53 8.47 -17.35
C PRO A 282 -14.52 8.88 -16.24
N ALA A 283 -15.81 8.86 -16.55
CA ALA A 283 -16.88 9.28 -15.63
C ALA A 283 -16.86 8.53 -14.28
N VAL A 284 -16.41 7.27 -14.27
CA VAL A 284 -16.28 6.46 -13.05
C VAL A 284 -15.24 7.07 -12.09
N GLU A 285 -14.09 7.50 -12.60
CA GLU A 285 -13.05 8.14 -11.78
C GLU A 285 -13.48 9.52 -11.29
N TYR A 286 -14.19 10.27 -12.13
CA TYR A 286 -14.78 11.55 -11.75
C TYR A 286 -15.80 11.41 -10.60
N GLN A 287 -16.66 10.38 -10.65
CA GLN A 287 -17.63 10.11 -9.59
C GLN A 287 -16.97 9.71 -8.27
N ALA A 288 -15.84 9.00 -8.32
CA ALA A 288 -15.10 8.62 -7.13
C ALA A 288 -14.53 9.84 -6.39
N PHE A 289 -13.90 10.77 -7.13
CA PHE A 289 -13.46 12.06 -6.62
C PHE A 289 -13.14 13.01 -7.76
N HIS A 290 -13.50 14.28 -7.65
CA HIS A 290 -13.15 15.34 -8.61
C HIS A 290 -12.98 16.67 -7.88
N ILE A 291 -12.29 17.64 -8.51
CA ILE A 291 -12.15 18.98 -7.97
C ILE A 291 -13.53 19.64 -7.93
N ARG A 292 -13.91 20.20 -6.78
CA ARG A 292 -15.20 20.85 -6.57
C ARG A 292 -15.46 21.91 -7.64
N GLY A 293 -16.59 21.78 -8.34
CA GLY A 293 -17.00 22.69 -9.42
C GLY A 293 -16.42 22.36 -10.80
N ALA A 294 -15.62 21.30 -10.93
CA ALA A 294 -15.21 20.80 -12.22
C ALA A 294 -16.39 20.18 -12.99
N VAL A 295 -16.25 20.09 -14.31
CA VAL A 295 -17.16 19.35 -15.21
C VAL A 295 -16.43 18.17 -15.83
N ASN A 296 -17.09 17.03 -15.98
CA ASN A 296 -16.50 15.87 -16.65
C ASN A 296 -16.78 15.93 -18.15
N ILE A 297 -15.72 15.96 -18.97
CA ILE A 297 -15.83 15.93 -20.43
C ILE A 297 -14.80 14.93 -20.96
N GLY A 298 -15.28 13.86 -21.58
CA GLY A 298 -14.42 12.84 -22.18
C GLY A 298 -13.59 13.38 -23.35
N MET A 299 -12.40 12.82 -23.57
CA MET A 299 -11.46 13.31 -24.57
C MET A 299 -12.02 13.37 -26.00
N ALA A 300 -12.90 12.43 -26.38
CA ALA A 300 -13.51 12.38 -27.70
C ALA A 300 -14.48 13.55 -27.97
N GLU A 301 -15.12 14.09 -26.92
CA GLU A 301 -16.18 15.10 -27.03
C GLU A 301 -15.68 16.50 -26.65
N LEU A 302 -14.42 16.61 -26.21
CA LEU A 302 -13.87 17.81 -25.60
C LEU A 302 -13.92 19.04 -26.53
N ALA A 303 -13.56 18.88 -27.80
CA ALA A 303 -13.54 19.99 -28.75
C ALA A 303 -14.93 20.57 -29.03
N ASP A 304 -15.94 19.70 -29.17
CA ASP A 304 -17.31 20.09 -29.45
C ASP A 304 -17.96 20.75 -28.24
N GLN A 305 -17.78 20.15 -27.05
CA GLN A 305 -18.35 20.68 -25.81
C GLN A 305 -17.69 21.99 -25.35
N LEU A 306 -16.40 22.20 -25.65
CA LEU A 306 -15.70 23.45 -25.31
C LEU A 306 -15.86 24.55 -26.37
N ALA A 307 -16.39 24.26 -27.56
CA ALA A 307 -16.57 25.25 -28.62
C ALA A 307 -17.26 26.57 -28.18
N PRO A 308 -18.30 26.56 -27.31
CA PRO A 308 -18.92 27.79 -26.82
C PRO A 308 -18.01 28.68 -25.95
N TYR A 309 -16.98 28.08 -25.33
CA TYR A 309 -16.02 28.73 -24.43
C TYR A 309 -14.70 29.10 -25.12
N ARG A 310 -14.61 28.88 -26.44
CA ARG A 310 -13.40 29.19 -27.22
C ARG A 310 -13.03 30.67 -27.08
N ASN A 311 -11.83 30.92 -26.56
CA ASN A 311 -11.27 32.25 -26.32
C ASN A 311 -12.14 33.14 -25.41
N ARG A 312 -12.93 32.52 -24.51
CA ARG A 312 -13.79 33.20 -23.53
C ARG A 312 -13.56 32.61 -22.14
N GLY A 313 -13.13 33.44 -21.18
CA GLY A 313 -12.80 32.97 -19.84
C GLY A 313 -11.54 32.10 -19.81
N LEU A 314 -11.31 31.40 -18.71
CA LEU A 314 -10.17 30.53 -18.47
C LEU A 314 -10.64 29.06 -18.41
N ILE A 315 -10.08 28.19 -19.24
CA ILE A 315 -10.39 26.76 -19.23
C ILE A 315 -9.16 26.02 -18.67
N VAL A 316 -9.35 25.19 -17.65
CA VAL A 316 -8.28 24.42 -17.02
C VAL A 316 -8.59 22.94 -17.13
N LEU A 317 -7.78 22.22 -17.90
CA LEU A 317 -7.91 20.78 -18.08
C LEU A 317 -7.08 20.04 -17.03
N TYR A 318 -7.63 18.97 -16.45
CA TYR A 318 -6.86 18.07 -15.59
C TYR A 318 -7.27 16.60 -15.74
N SER A 319 -6.34 15.72 -15.37
CA SER A 319 -6.51 14.27 -15.22
C SER A 319 -5.72 13.83 -13.98
N ASN A 320 -5.47 12.53 -13.76
CA ASN A 320 -4.69 12.07 -12.61
C ASN A 320 -3.25 12.64 -12.65
N GLY A 321 -2.70 12.80 -13.86
CA GLY A 321 -1.47 13.52 -14.14
C GLY A 321 -1.62 14.45 -15.35
N MET A 322 -0.52 14.92 -15.92
CA MET A 322 -0.53 15.98 -16.95
C MET A 322 -0.65 15.49 -18.39
N THR A 323 -0.40 14.20 -18.67
CA THR A 323 -0.24 13.71 -20.05
C THR A 323 -1.45 13.92 -20.94
N HIS A 324 -2.64 13.44 -20.52
CA HIS A 324 -3.86 13.58 -21.33
C HIS A 324 -4.32 15.06 -21.44
N PRO A 325 -4.34 15.87 -20.37
CA PRO A 325 -4.61 17.30 -20.46
C PRO A 325 -3.68 18.05 -21.42
N ALA A 326 -2.37 17.75 -21.41
CA ALA A 326 -1.40 18.40 -22.29
C ALA A 326 -1.69 18.10 -23.77
N GLN A 327 -1.90 16.82 -24.10
CA GLN A 327 -2.27 16.41 -25.45
C GLN A 327 -3.57 17.05 -25.92
N ALA A 328 -4.56 17.13 -25.03
CA ALA A 328 -5.85 17.76 -25.31
C ALA A 328 -5.72 19.27 -25.54
N ARG A 329 -4.92 19.97 -24.71
CA ARG A 329 -4.65 21.41 -24.82
C ARG A 329 -3.98 21.74 -26.15
N ASP A 330 -2.96 20.97 -26.55
CA ASP A 330 -2.27 21.17 -27.83
C ASP A 330 -3.21 20.94 -29.03
N SER A 331 -4.07 19.91 -28.97
CA SER A 331 -5.09 19.66 -30.00
C SER A 331 -6.08 20.83 -30.10
N LEU A 332 -6.61 21.31 -28.98
CA LEU A 332 -7.50 22.47 -28.93
C LEU A 332 -6.79 23.74 -29.41
N TYR A 333 -5.51 23.91 -29.10
CA TYR A 333 -4.73 25.06 -29.55
C TYR A 333 -4.65 25.10 -31.08
N ARG A 334 -4.38 23.98 -31.74
CA ARG A 334 -4.41 23.87 -33.21
C ARG A 334 -5.79 24.16 -33.80
N GLN A 335 -6.86 23.94 -33.04
CA GLN A 335 -8.24 24.27 -33.42
C GLN A 335 -8.64 25.72 -33.09
N GLY A 336 -7.70 26.55 -32.62
CA GLY A 336 -7.92 27.99 -32.42
C GLY A 336 -8.29 28.40 -30.98
N PHE A 337 -8.23 27.47 -30.02
CA PHE A 337 -8.34 27.82 -28.60
C PHE A 337 -7.03 28.45 -28.09
N ARG A 338 -7.13 29.52 -27.31
CA ARG A 338 -5.99 30.25 -26.72
C ARG A 338 -6.10 30.41 -25.21
N ASN A 339 -7.23 30.01 -24.65
CA ASN A 339 -7.58 30.18 -23.24
C ASN A 339 -7.66 28.86 -22.47
N VAL A 340 -6.97 27.83 -22.97
CA VAL A 340 -6.96 26.47 -22.39
C VAL A 340 -5.61 26.23 -21.77
N TYR A 341 -5.62 25.89 -20.48
CA TYR A 341 -4.46 25.65 -19.64
C TYR A 341 -4.55 24.24 -19.05
N ILE A 342 -3.43 23.73 -18.56
CA ILE A 342 -3.35 22.45 -17.88
C ILE A 342 -2.99 22.62 -16.41
N LEU A 343 -3.58 21.80 -15.55
CA LEU A 343 -3.22 21.76 -14.14
C LEU A 343 -1.86 21.06 -13.98
N SER A 344 -0.86 21.79 -13.49
CA SER A 344 0.46 21.23 -13.18
C SER A 344 0.33 20.06 -12.20
N GLU A 345 1.07 18.98 -12.44
CA GLU A 345 1.04 17.73 -11.68
C GLU A 345 -0.33 17.01 -11.61
N GLY A 346 -1.35 17.53 -12.33
CA GLY A 346 -2.70 16.99 -12.39
C GLY A 346 -3.41 16.93 -11.02
N LEU A 347 -4.39 16.05 -10.92
CA LEU A 347 -5.15 15.82 -9.68
C LEU A 347 -4.27 15.29 -8.56
N THR A 348 -3.25 14.48 -8.89
CA THR A 348 -2.30 13.96 -7.89
C THR A 348 -1.54 15.10 -7.21
N GLY A 349 -0.98 16.02 -7.98
CA GLY A 349 -0.31 17.19 -7.42
C GLY A 349 -1.27 18.12 -6.67
N PHE A 350 -2.51 18.26 -7.15
CA PHE A 350 -3.54 19.00 -6.41
C PHE A 350 -3.84 18.37 -5.04
N MET A 351 -3.96 17.04 -4.98
CA MET A 351 -4.13 16.33 -3.72
C MET A 351 -2.91 16.50 -2.82
N GLU A 352 -1.70 16.33 -3.32
CA GLU A 352 -0.47 16.45 -2.53
C GLU A 352 -0.21 17.89 -2.05
N ARG A 353 -0.41 18.90 -2.89
CA ARG A 353 -0.03 20.29 -2.60
C ARG A 353 -1.14 21.10 -1.95
N CYS A 354 -2.40 20.88 -2.33
CA CYS A 354 -3.52 21.64 -1.77
C CYS A 354 -4.28 20.86 -0.70
N LEU A 355 -4.40 19.54 -0.86
CA LEU A 355 -5.25 18.74 0.00
C LEU A 355 -4.51 17.92 1.04
N LYS A 356 -3.20 17.66 0.96
CA LYS A 356 -2.49 16.88 1.99
C LYS A 356 -2.37 17.68 3.29
N PRO A 357 -2.79 17.13 4.45
CA PRO A 357 -2.72 17.83 5.72
C PRO A 357 -1.27 18.21 6.03
N ALA A 358 -1.08 19.35 6.70
CA ALA A 358 0.24 19.81 7.10
C ALA A 358 0.98 18.77 7.96
N SER A 359 0.26 18.03 8.82
CA SER A 359 0.81 16.99 9.70
C SER A 359 1.40 15.78 8.97
N LEU A 360 1.00 15.52 7.71
CA LEU A 360 1.50 14.40 6.90
C LEU A 360 2.64 14.81 5.97
N ARG A 361 3.11 16.06 6.05
CA ARG A 361 4.22 16.56 5.24
C ARG A 361 5.52 16.44 6.01
N THR A 362 6.56 16.04 5.29
CA THR A 362 7.92 15.89 5.82
C THR A 362 8.63 17.22 6.03
N GLU A 363 8.21 18.25 5.30
CA GLU A 363 8.79 19.60 5.39
C GLU A 363 8.05 20.45 6.43
N PRO A 364 8.77 21.15 7.34
CA PRO A 364 8.16 22.05 8.29
C PRO A 364 7.52 23.25 7.56
N LEU A 365 6.24 23.49 7.80
CA LEU A 365 5.49 24.59 7.23
C LEU A 365 5.29 25.71 8.24
N ASP A 366 5.30 26.96 7.78
CA ASP A 366 4.92 28.10 8.61
C ASP A 366 3.41 28.13 8.90
N ALA A 367 3.02 28.89 9.92
CA ALA A 367 1.62 28.97 10.36
C ALA A 367 0.68 29.51 9.28
N ALA A 368 1.16 30.39 8.39
CA ALA A 368 0.36 30.96 7.30
C ALA A 368 0.04 29.91 6.24
N LYS A 369 1.01 29.08 5.85
CA LYS A 369 0.85 28.00 4.89
C LYS A 369 -0.02 26.89 5.44
N VAL A 370 0.11 26.56 6.73
CA VAL A 370 -0.80 25.62 7.41
C VAL A 370 -2.24 26.13 7.36
N ALA A 371 -2.48 27.39 7.71
CA ALA A 371 -3.81 27.99 7.64
C ALA A 371 -4.39 27.96 6.22
N GLN A 372 -3.55 28.22 5.20
CA GLN A 372 -3.95 28.16 3.81
C GLN A 372 -4.33 26.74 3.35
N ILE A 373 -3.54 25.72 3.69
CA ILE A 373 -3.84 24.31 3.40
C ILE A 373 -5.15 23.88 4.06
N ASN A 374 -5.36 24.28 5.32
CA ASN A 374 -6.60 24.00 6.03
C ASN A 374 -7.80 24.66 5.35
N ALA A 375 -7.66 25.90 4.87
CA ALA A 375 -8.70 26.59 4.12
C ALA A 375 -9.05 25.88 2.80
N TRP A 376 -8.04 25.44 2.02
CA TRP A 376 -8.27 24.64 0.81
C TRP A 376 -8.97 23.32 1.13
N ARG A 377 -8.46 22.55 2.10
CA ARG A 377 -9.06 21.27 2.51
C ARG A 377 -10.53 21.43 2.91
N ASN A 378 -10.83 22.42 3.75
CA ASN A 378 -12.20 22.69 4.19
C ASN A 378 -13.14 23.00 3.01
N TYR A 379 -12.66 23.73 2.00
CA TYR A 379 -13.46 24.08 0.83
C TYR A 379 -13.64 22.93 -0.16
N PHE A 380 -12.58 22.16 -0.44
CA PHE A 380 -12.57 21.14 -1.50
C PHE A 380 -12.97 19.74 -1.03
N GLN A 381 -12.74 19.40 0.24
CA GLN A 381 -13.10 18.09 0.78
C GLN A 381 -14.46 18.10 1.52
N PHE A 382 -14.98 19.28 1.91
CA PHE A 382 -16.18 19.37 2.74
C PHE A 382 -17.12 20.52 2.31
N GLY A 383 -18.44 20.31 2.47
CA GLY A 383 -19.43 21.40 2.44
C GLY A 383 -19.18 22.39 3.59
N PRO A 384 -19.80 23.58 3.59
CA PRO A 384 -19.49 24.59 4.58
C PRO A 384 -19.90 24.09 5.96
N SER A 385 -18.93 23.77 6.81
CA SER A 385 -19.14 23.68 8.25
C SER A 385 -18.29 24.72 8.95
N VAL A 386 -18.99 25.45 9.81
CA VAL A 386 -18.61 26.67 10.49
C VAL A 386 -17.92 26.32 11.82
N VAL A 387 -17.13 27.30 12.30
CA VAL A 387 -16.46 27.38 13.61
C VAL A 387 -15.09 26.70 13.71
N ALA A 388 -14.05 27.50 13.45
CA ALA A 388 -12.75 27.32 14.08
C ALA A 388 -12.94 27.18 15.60
N ALA A 389 -12.47 26.07 16.17
CA ALA A 389 -12.51 25.83 17.60
C ALA A 389 -11.86 27.00 18.35
N SER A 390 -12.67 27.75 19.09
CA SER A 390 -12.18 28.63 20.14
C SER A 390 -11.56 27.76 21.23
N VAL A 391 -10.30 28.04 21.57
CA VAL A 391 -9.60 27.46 22.72
C VAL A 391 -10.49 27.63 23.96
N PRO A 392 -10.90 26.55 24.66
CA PRO A 392 -11.66 26.69 25.88
C PRO A 392 -10.76 27.20 27.01
N GLU A 393 -11.29 28.10 27.84
CA GLU A 393 -10.67 28.48 29.12
C GLU A 393 -10.52 27.28 30.05
N PRO A 394 -9.55 27.28 30.97
CA PRO A 394 -9.24 26.13 31.82
C PRO A 394 -10.38 25.88 32.82
N VAL A 395 -11.00 24.71 32.72
CA VAL A 395 -11.99 24.21 33.68
C VAL A 395 -11.48 22.89 34.28
N GLU A 396 -11.79 22.68 35.56
CA GLU A 396 -11.38 21.55 36.41
C GLU A 396 -11.53 20.16 35.78
N SER A 397 -10.72 19.23 36.29
CA SER A 397 -10.58 17.83 35.87
C SER A 397 -11.93 17.09 35.80
N PRO A 398 -12.13 16.19 34.81
CA PRO A 398 -13.39 15.43 34.68
C PRO A 398 -13.64 14.50 35.88
N GLU A 399 -14.93 14.25 36.15
CA GLU A 399 -15.40 13.39 37.25
C GLU A 399 -14.69 12.02 37.25
N THR A 400 -14.23 11.58 38.42
CA THR A 400 -13.39 10.39 38.58
C THR A 400 -14.16 9.07 38.53
N ASN A 401 -15.50 9.09 38.59
CA ASN A 401 -16.33 7.89 38.61
C ASN A 401 -17.20 7.80 37.36
N LEU A 402 -16.68 7.16 36.31
CA LEU A 402 -17.35 7.08 35.01
C LEU A 402 -18.35 5.91 34.97
N PRO A 403 -19.53 6.09 34.35
CA PRO A 403 -20.58 5.06 34.22
C PRO A 403 -20.23 3.88 33.29
N GLY A 404 -18.96 3.74 32.87
CA GLY A 404 -18.51 2.75 31.88
C GLY A 404 -18.87 3.12 30.43
N ILE A 405 -20.03 3.71 30.18
CA ILE A 405 -20.44 4.23 28.86
C ILE A 405 -20.80 5.71 28.98
N VAL A 406 -20.20 6.55 28.14
CA VAL A 406 -20.45 8.00 28.10
C VAL A 406 -21.13 8.40 26.79
N SER A 407 -22.03 9.38 26.85
CA SER A 407 -22.71 9.90 25.66
C SER A 407 -21.78 10.78 24.82
N ALA A 408 -22.10 10.96 23.54
CA ALA A 408 -21.39 11.90 22.67
C ALA A 408 -21.45 13.35 23.22
N ASP A 409 -22.55 13.74 23.87
CA ASP A 409 -22.67 15.05 24.51
C ASP A 409 -21.68 15.20 25.67
N TRP A 410 -21.51 14.16 26.48
CA TRP A 410 -20.52 14.17 27.56
C TRP A 410 -19.12 14.34 26.99
N VAL A 411 -18.76 13.57 25.95
CA VAL A 411 -17.44 13.67 25.32
C VAL A 411 -17.22 15.08 24.78
N GLN A 412 -18.20 15.64 24.06
CA GLN A 412 -18.11 17.00 23.49
C GLN A 412 -17.93 18.08 24.56
N GLN A 413 -18.65 18.00 25.68
CA GLN A 413 -18.54 18.95 26.79
C GLN A 413 -17.21 18.86 27.55
N ASN A 414 -16.48 17.76 27.38
CA ASN A 414 -15.20 17.50 28.03
C ASN A 414 -14.00 17.59 27.07
N LEU A 415 -14.21 17.81 25.76
CA LEU A 415 -13.12 17.96 24.79
C LEU A 415 -12.19 19.12 25.17
N GLY A 416 -10.89 18.87 25.06
CA GLY A 416 -9.84 19.83 25.40
C GLY A 416 -9.56 20.00 26.90
N ARG A 417 -10.31 19.31 27.78
CA ARG A 417 -10.00 19.34 29.22
C ARG A 417 -8.69 18.59 29.51
N PRO A 418 -7.79 19.16 30.33
CA PRO A 418 -6.62 18.44 30.80
C PRO A 418 -7.02 17.14 31.47
N GLY A 419 -6.32 16.06 31.11
CA GLY A 419 -6.59 14.72 31.63
C GLY A 419 -7.75 13.99 30.98
N LEU A 420 -8.36 14.51 29.90
CA LEU A 420 -9.21 13.69 29.01
C LEU A 420 -8.38 13.20 27.82
N VAL A 421 -8.39 11.88 27.61
CA VAL A 421 -7.78 11.25 26.46
C VAL A 421 -8.85 10.47 25.69
N VAL A 422 -9.10 10.88 24.44
CA VAL A 422 -9.98 10.12 23.54
C VAL A 422 -9.10 9.21 22.68
N ILE A 423 -9.38 7.90 22.66
CA ILE A 423 -8.69 6.93 21.82
C ILE A 423 -9.63 6.47 20.71
N ASP A 424 -9.27 6.76 19.47
CA ASP A 424 -9.99 6.34 18.26
C ASP A 424 -9.45 5.00 17.76
N LEU A 425 -10.34 4.02 17.61
CA LEU A 425 -10.00 2.63 17.25
C LEU A 425 -10.29 2.31 15.78
N ARG A 426 -10.61 3.32 14.97
CA ARG A 426 -10.80 3.15 13.53
C ARG A 426 -9.47 2.87 12.82
N GLY A 427 -9.58 2.45 11.57
CA GLY A 427 -8.43 2.28 10.68
C GLY A 427 -7.70 3.61 10.49
N GLN A 428 -6.41 3.52 10.17
CA GLN A 428 -5.56 4.69 9.97
C GLN A 428 -6.09 5.61 8.85
N GLU A 429 -6.66 5.01 7.80
CA GLU A 429 -7.22 5.75 6.68
C GLU A 429 -8.43 6.59 7.11
N GLU A 430 -9.40 5.99 7.81
CA GLU A 430 -10.59 6.68 8.29
C GLU A 430 -10.25 7.78 9.30
N TYR A 431 -9.30 7.51 10.21
CA TYR A 431 -8.80 8.49 11.15
C TYR A 431 -8.11 9.67 10.44
N ASN A 432 -7.30 9.42 9.42
CA ASN A 432 -6.62 10.48 8.66
C ASN A 432 -7.57 11.34 7.81
N ARG A 433 -8.72 10.79 7.40
CA ARG A 433 -9.80 11.55 6.74
C ARG A 433 -10.52 12.48 7.72
N GLY A 434 -10.41 12.21 9.02
CA GLY A 434 -10.78 13.08 10.11
C GLY A 434 -11.23 12.31 11.34
N HIS A 435 -11.26 13.00 12.47
CA HIS A 435 -11.44 12.40 13.78
C HIS A 435 -11.96 13.41 14.81
N ILE A 436 -12.29 12.89 15.99
CA ILE A 436 -12.66 13.72 17.14
C ILE A 436 -11.44 14.58 17.53
N PRO A 437 -11.57 15.92 17.71
CA PRO A 437 -10.45 16.78 18.02
C PRO A 437 -9.62 16.32 19.21
N GLY A 438 -8.30 16.25 19.03
CA GLY A 438 -7.36 15.79 20.05
C GLY A 438 -7.39 14.29 20.35
N SER A 439 -8.20 13.48 19.66
CA SER A 439 -8.20 12.04 19.85
C SER A 439 -6.94 11.41 19.28
N MET A 440 -6.46 10.34 19.90
CA MET A 440 -5.31 9.56 19.43
C MET A 440 -5.75 8.25 18.82
N ARG A 441 -5.19 7.91 17.66
CA ARG A 441 -5.47 6.62 17.03
C ARG A 441 -4.69 5.50 17.71
N LEU A 442 -5.37 4.39 18.00
CA LEU A 442 -4.75 3.16 18.50
C LEU A 442 -5.15 1.97 17.64
N ASP A 443 -4.14 1.26 17.13
CA ASP A 443 -4.36 -0.04 16.50
C ASP A 443 -4.60 -1.11 17.56
N LEU A 444 -5.76 -1.77 17.51
CA LEU A 444 -6.09 -2.83 18.45
C LEU A 444 -5.08 -3.97 18.43
N GLU A 445 -4.66 -4.41 17.24
CA GLU A 445 -3.76 -5.56 17.11
C GLU A 445 -2.36 -5.24 17.65
N SER A 446 -2.02 -3.96 17.77
CA SER A 446 -0.75 -3.54 18.38
C SER A 446 -0.70 -3.67 19.91
N LEU A 447 -1.79 -4.10 20.55
CA LEU A 447 -1.84 -4.50 21.96
C LEU A 447 -1.68 -6.01 22.16
N ARG A 448 -1.65 -6.78 21.07
CA ARG A 448 -1.69 -8.25 21.10
C ARG A 448 -0.46 -8.83 20.43
N GLY A 449 -0.07 -10.02 20.86
CA GLY A 449 1.10 -10.71 20.31
C GLY A 449 1.14 -12.18 20.67
N VAL A 450 2.31 -12.79 20.45
CA VAL A 450 2.59 -14.16 20.88
C VAL A 450 3.20 -14.12 22.27
N VAL A 451 2.47 -14.63 23.27
CA VAL A 451 2.91 -14.65 24.67
C VAL A 451 2.89 -16.09 25.15
N GLY A 452 4.03 -16.60 25.63
CA GLY A 452 4.15 -18.00 26.08
C GLY A 452 3.86 -19.02 24.98
N GLY A 453 4.08 -18.68 23.70
CA GLY A 453 3.77 -19.54 22.55
C GLY A 453 2.32 -19.53 22.10
N VAL A 454 1.43 -18.77 22.77
CA VAL A 454 0.04 -18.62 22.38
C VAL A 454 -0.15 -17.31 21.60
N PRO A 455 -0.70 -17.34 20.37
CA PRO A 455 -0.90 -16.14 19.57
C PRO A 455 -2.09 -15.31 20.06
N SER A 456 -2.12 -14.04 19.65
CA SER A 456 -3.24 -13.11 19.87
C SER A 456 -3.57 -12.85 21.34
N ARG A 457 -2.62 -13.05 22.25
CA ARG A 457 -2.76 -12.69 23.67
C ARG A 457 -2.44 -11.23 23.89
N LEU A 458 -3.02 -10.65 24.92
CA LEU A 458 -2.68 -9.30 25.35
C LEU A 458 -1.20 -9.25 25.78
N MET A 459 -0.46 -8.26 25.31
CA MET A 459 0.97 -8.09 25.62
C MET A 459 1.21 -7.94 27.14
N PRO A 460 2.40 -8.33 27.64
CA PRO A 460 2.79 -8.10 29.04
C PRO A 460 2.69 -6.63 29.45
N VAL A 461 2.41 -6.38 30.74
CA VAL A 461 2.16 -5.04 31.27
C VAL A 461 3.26 -4.03 30.92
N GLN A 462 4.53 -4.45 30.87
CA GLN A 462 5.66 -3.56 30.56
C GLN A 462 5.57 -3.00 29.13
N ILE A 463 5.13 -3.82 28.18
CA ILE A 463 4.95 -3.41 26.78
C ILE A 463 3.75 -2.49 26.64
N LEU A 464 2.65 -2.82 27.33
CA LEU A 464 1.45 -1.97 27.36
C LEU A 464 1.78 -0.59 27.95
N ALA A 465 2.39 -0.55 29.13
CA ALA A 465 2.77 0.69 29.81
C ALA A 465 3.71 1.54 28.95
N ALA A 466 4.73 0.94 28.32
CA ALA A 466 5.62 1.66 27.40
C ALA A 466 4.86 2.24 26.19
N LYS A 467 3.90 1.49 25.64
CA LYS A 467 3.09 1.95 24.51
C LYS A 467 2.18 3.11 24.90
N PHE A 468 1.45 3.00 26.00
CA PHE A 468 0.59 4.08 26.48
C PHE A 468 1.40 5.30 26.93
N SER A 469 2.62 5.08 27.46
CA SER A 469 3.59 6.15 27.73
C SER A 469 3.98 6.91 26.47
N LEU A 470 4.26 6.21 25.36
CA LEU A 470 4.54 6.84 24.05
C LEU A 470 3.34 7.58 23.47
N MET A 471 2.13 7.20 23.87
CA MET A 471 0.90 7.92 23.57
C MET A 471 0.63 9.09 24.54
N GLY A 472 1.52 9.35 25.50
CA GLY A 472 1.37 10.45 26.46
C GLY A 472 0.26 10.25 27.50
N LEU A 473 -0.28 9.02 27.63
CA LEU A 473 -1.31 8.71 28.61
C LEU A 473 -0.72 8.76 30.02
N GLN A 474 -1.35 9.49 30.93
CA GLN A 474 -1.01 9.54 32.34
C GLN A 474 -1.87 8.56 33.17
N PRO A 475 -1.39 8.11 34.34
CA PRO A 475 -2.11 7.15 35.19
C PRO A 475 -3.51 7.63 35.63
N ASP A 476 -3.63 8.93 35.80
CA ASP A 476 -4.78 9.67 36.30
C ASP A 476 -5.57 10.40 35.20
N ASP A 477 -5.30 10.08 33.93
CA ASP A 477 -6.17 10.49 32.83
C ASP A 477 -7.51 9.75 32.87
N VAL A 478 -8.51 10.35 32.23
CA VAL A 478 -9.78 9.72 31.88
C VAL A 478 -9.70 9.32 30.41
N VAL A 479 -9.86 8.03 30.14
CA VAL A 479 -9.81 7.49 28.77
C VAL A 479 -11.21 7.24 28.21
N VAL A 480 -11.52 7.85 27.08
CA VAL A 480 -12.73 7.55 26.30
C VAL A 480 -12.35 6.74 25.07
N LEU A 481 -12.94 5.56 24.92
CA LEU A 481 -12.69 4.66 23.81
C LEU A 481 -13.79 4.83 22.75
N ALA A 482 -13.40 5.29 21.56
CA ALA A 482 -14.27 5.57 20.43
C ALA A 482 -14.07 4.53 19.31
N THR A 483 -15.17 4.00 18.75
CA THR A 483 -15.16 2.91 17.76
C THR A 483 -16.35 3.01 16.81
N ASP A 484 -16.32 2.34 15.66
CA ASP A 484 -17.45 2.24 14.73
C ASP A 484 -18.09 0.84 14.78
N GLY A 485 -19.14 0.70 15.59
CA GLY A 485 -19.99 -0.49 15.62
C GLY A 485 -19.32 -1.77 16.15
N LYS A 486 -18.18 -1.64 16.87
CA LYS A 486 -17.42 -2.76 17.43
C LYS A 486 -17.07 -2.54 18.92
N PRO A 487 -18.04 -2.65 19.86
CA PRO A 487 -17.77 -2.49 21.29
C PRO A 487 -16.70 -3.45 21.85
N ARG A 488 -16.59 -4.67 21.29
CA ARG A 488 -15.52 -5.63 21.63
C ARG A 488 -14.10 -5.06 21.43
N ASP A 489 -13.88 -4.23 20.41
CA ASP A 489 -12.57 -3.65 20.11
C ASP A 489 -12.21 -2.66 21.23
N ALA A 490 -13.16 -1.79 21.61
CA ALA A 490 -12.99 -0.87 22.73
C ALA A 490 -12.82 -1.58 24.07
N THR A 491 -13.65 -2.57 24.37
CA THR A 491 -13.51 -3.33 25.63
C THR A 491 -12.20 -4.11 25.71
N LEU A 492 -11.60 -4.55 24.61
CA LEU A 492 -10.27 -5.17 24.63
C LEU A 492 -9.15 -4.17 24.95
N VAL A 493 -9.22 -2.93 24.44
CA VAL A 493 -8.35 -1.84 24.93
C VAL A 493 -8.61 -1.60 26.42
N GLY A 494 -9.88 -1.65 26.85
CA GLY A 494 -10.25 -1.64 28.26
C GLY A 494 -9.55 -2.72 29.09
N MET A 495 -9.38 -3.94 28.58
CA MET A 495 -8.62 -4.98 29.28
C MET A 495 -7.13 -4.64 29.42
N ALA A 496 -6.56 -3.93 28.43
CA ALA A 496 -5.19 -3.43 28.52
C ALA A 496 -5.05 -2.36 29.62
N LEU A 497 -6.03 -1.46 29.72
CA LEU A 497 -6.13 -0.46 30.78
C LEU A 497 -6.31 -1.11 32.16
N GLU A 498 -7.24 -2.05 32.30
CA GLU A 498 -7.47 -2.80 33.55
C GLU A 498 -6.23 -3.59 33.99
N ARG A 499 -5.50 -4.21 33.05
CA ARG A 499 -4.23 -4.89 33.37
C ARG A 499 -3.18 -3.94 33.92
N MET A 500 -3.15 -2.68 33.46
CA MET A 500 -2.26 -1.65 34.02
C MET A 500 -2.79 -1.01 35.31
N GLY A 501 -3.97 -1.43 35.81
CA GLY A 501 -4.64 -0.82 36.95
C GLY A 501 -5.38 0.49 36.62
N HIS A 502 -5.54 0.82 35.33
CA HIS A 502 -6.21 2.04 34.89
C HIS A 502 -7.73 1.84 34.79
N THR A 503 -8.44 2.17 35.86
CA THR A 503 -9.89 1.95 35.95
C THR A 503 -10.72 3.13 35.44
N ARG A 504 -10.08 4.25 35.07
CA ARG A 504 -10.73 5.52 34.68
C ARG A 504 -10.99 5.59 33.18
N TYR A 505 -11.69 4.60 32.65
CA TYR A 505 -12.08 4.60 31.24
C TYR A 505 -13.58 4.36 31.03
N ALA A 506 -14.06 4.84 29.89
CA ALA A 506 -15.41 4.64 29.40
C ALA A 506 -15.43 4.42 27.89
N LEU A 507 -16.49 3.78 27.40
CA LEU A 507 -16.77 3.66 25.97
C LEU A 507 -17.67 4.82 25.53
N MET A 508 -17.40 5.40 24.37
CA MET A 508 -18.35 6.31 23.74
C MET A 508 -19.57 5.51 23.23
N GLU A 509 -20.77 5.96 23.58
CA GLU A 509 -22.02 5.27 23.27
C GLU A 509 -22.30 5.20 21.76
N THR A 510 -22.01 6.28 21.03
CA THR A 510 -22.23 6.39 19.58
C THR A 510 -20.96 6.07 18.81
N SER A 511 -21.12 5.72 17.53
CA SER A 511 -20.00 5.59 16.61
C SER A 511 -19.30 6.93 16.32
N VAL A 512 -18.06 6.88 15.83
CA VAL A 512 -17.38 8.08 15.34
C VAL A 512 -18.02 8.57 14.04
N ALA A 513 -18.53 7.65 13.22
CA ALA A 513 -19.35 7.99 12.06
C ALA A 513 -20.60 8.81 12.46
N LYS A 514 -21.29 8.42 13.54
CA LYS A 514 -22.43 9.13 14.10
C LYS A 514 -22.03 10.47 14.71
N TRP A 515 -20.90 10.52 15.41
CA TRP A 515 -20.33 11.78 15.91
C TRP A 515 -20.19 12.81 14.79
N HIS A 516 -19.61 12.40 13.66
CA HIS A 516 -19.41 13.27 12.51
C HIS A 516 -20.74 13.67 11.84
N SER A 517 -21.66 12.72 11.63
CA SER A 517 -22.95 13.02 11.00
C SER A 517 -23.86 13.92 11.85
N ASP A 518 -23.66 13.95 13.17
CA ASP A 518 -24.32 14.88 14.09
C ASP A 518 -23.77 16.32 14.02
N GLY A 519 -22.76 16.58 13.17
CA GLY A 519 -22.16 17.92 13.02
C GLY A 519 -21.34 18.35 14.23
N ARG A 520 -20.84 17.39 15.02
CA ARG A 520 -20.00 17.65 16.20
C ARG A 520 -18.58 18.08 15.78
N PRO A 521 -17.78 18.66 16.69
CA PRO A 521 -16.42 19.09 16.38
C PRO A 521 -15.61 18.00 15.69
N TRP A 522 -14.91 18.38 14.63
CA TRP A 522 -14.17 17.47 13.76
C TRP A 522 -12.80 18.07 13.44
N ASP A 523 -11.76 17.25 13.53
CA ASP A 523 -10.39 17.64 13.28
C ASP A 523 -9.71 16.65 12.32
N GLN A 524 -8.62 17.10 11.74
CA GLN A 524 -7.76 16.33 10.85
C GLN A 524 -6.27 16.53 11.17
N ALA A 525 -5.95 17.47 12.07
CA ALA A 525 -4.61 17.65 12.59
C ALA A 525 -4.28 16.49 13.54
N LEU A 526 -3.16 15.82 13.30
CA LEU A 526 -2.69 14.78 14.22
C LEU A 526 -2.31 15.43 15.55
N PRO A 527 -2.72 14.85 16.70
CA PRO A 527 -2.39 15.41 18.00
C PRO A 527 -0.87 15.39 18.21
N THR A 528 -0.34 16.45 18.81
CA THR A 528 1.06 16.45 19.28
C THR A 528 1.11 15.66 20.57
N VAL A 529 1.88 14.58 20.59
CA VAL A 529 2.01 13.69 21.75
C VAL A 529 3.32 13.96 22.46
N THR A 530 3.25 14.24 23.76
CA THR A 530 4.43 14.27 24.64
C THR A 530 4.46 12.96 25.42
N PRO A 531 5.51 12.12 25.28
CA PRO A 531 5.60 10.88 26.03
C PRO A 531 5.51 11.11 27.54
N SER A 532 4.80 10.22 28.24
CA SER A 532 4.63 10.20 29.69
C SER A 532 5.42 9.06 30.32
N GLU A 533 5.33 8.91 31.65
CA GLU A 533 5.81 7.73 32.38
C GLU A 533 4.63 7.01 33.02
N TYR A 534 4.32 5.81 32.53
CA TYR A 534 3.28 4.97 33.11
C TYR A 534 3.89 3.96 34.10
N PRO A 535 3.47 3.93 35.38
CA PRO A 535 4.01 3.02 36.37
C PRO A 535 3.60 1.58 36.06
N VAL A 536 4.50 0.64 36.36
CA VAL A 536 4.26 -0.79 36.16
C VAL A 536 4.22 -1.47 37.51
N ASP A 537 3.06 -2.05 37.85
CA ASP A 537 2.94 -3.02 38.94
C ASP A 537 3.54 -4.37 38.47
N PRO A 538 4.56 -4.92 39.16
CA PRO A 538 5.13 -6.24 38.85
C PRO A 538 4.11 -7.38 38.83
N ASP A 539 3.02 -7.27 39.61
CA ASP A 539 2.01 -8.32 39.74
C ASP A 539 0.82 -8.13 38.78
N ALA A 540 0.82 -7.06 37.97
CA ALA A 540 -0.26 -6.74 37.03
C ALA A 540 -0.59 -7.88 36.04
N ASP A 541 0.40 -8.70 35.68
CA ASP A 541 0.19 -9.81 34.75
C ASP A 541 -0.64 -10.96 35.34
N THR A 542 -0.87 -10.97 36.66
CA THR A 542 -1.78 -11.92 37.34
C THR A 542 -3.27 -11.65 37.08
N PHE A 543 -3.61 -10.54 36.41
CA PHE A 543 -4.98 -10.16 36.05
C PHE A 543 -5.71 -11.20 35.17
N THR A 544 -4.96 -11.95 34.35
CA THR A 544 -5.53 -12.99 33.47
C THR A 544 -5.54 -14.37 34.12
N VAL A 545 -6.50 -15.21 33.77
CA VAL A 545 -6.57 -16.60 34.25
C VAL A 545 -5.75 -17.51 33.35
N GLU A 546 -4.98 -18.42 33.93
CA GLU A 546 -4.28 -19.47 33.19
C GLU A 546 -5.09 -20.76 33.10
N TYR A 547 -4.82 -21.58 32.07
CA TYR A 547 -5.56 -22.82 31.81
C TYR A 547 -5.51 -23.82 32.99
N GLN A 548 -4.41 -23.87 33.75
CA GLN A 548 -4.26 -24.74 34.93
C GLN A 548 -5.27 -24.39 36.01
N THR A 549 -5.52 -23.09 36.20
CA THR A 549 -6.53 -22.62 37.16
C THR A 549 -7.92 -23.06 36.74
N ILE A 550 -8.24 -22.95 35.45
CA ILE A 550 -9.54 -23.40 34.91
C ILE A 550 -9.69 -24.91 35.11
N LEU A 551 -8.67 -25.71 34.76
CA LEU A 551 -8.68 -27.16 34.95
C LEU A 551 -8.89 -27.56 36.42
N ALA A 552 -8.28 -26.83 37.36
CA ALA A 552 -8.47 -27.08 38.79
C ALA A 552 -9.88 -26.70 39.27
N GLU A 553 -10.50 -25.67 38.68
CA GLU A 553 -11.86 -25.22 39.01
C GLU A 553 -12.95 -26.11 38.42
N LEU A 554 -12.71 -26.75 37.27
CA LEU A 554 -13.64 -27.70 36.65
C LEU A 554 -14.08 -28.81 37.62
N ASN A 555 -13.15 -29.27 38.47
CA ASN A 555 -13.42 -30.35 39.41
C ASN A 555 -14.18 -29.91 40.68
N LYS A 556 -14.34 -28.60 40.91
CA LYS A 556 -14.94 -28.06 42.14
C LYS A 556 -16.42 -27.69 41.97
N GLY A 557 -16.87 -27.43 40.74
CA GLY A 557 -18.28 -27.13 40.42
C GLY A 557 -18.83 -25.81 40.98
N ARG A 558 -17.98 -24.90 41.45
CA ARG A 558 -18.38 -23.60 42.06
C ARG A 558 -18.16 -22.38 41.15
N THR A 559 -17.45 -22.56 40.04
CA THR A 559 -17.10 -21.49 39.12
C THR A 559 -17.94 -21.62 37.85
N VAL A 560 -18.63 -20.55 37.45
CA VAL A 560 -19.35 -20.49 36.17
C VAL A 560 -18.35 -20.15 35.07
N ILE A 561 -18.22 -21.02 34.07
CA ILE A 561 -17.38 -20.76 32.90
C ILE A 561 -18.30 -20.33 31.76
N LEU A 562 -18.12 -19.13 31.25
CA LEU A 562 -18.90 -18.58 30.14
C LEU A 562 -18.11 -18.67 28.84
N ASP A 563 -18.64 -19.42 27.87
CA ASP A 563 -18.17 -19.45 26.50
C ASP A 563 -19.01 -18.49 25.66
N VAL A 564 -18.41 -17.37 25.25
CA VAL A 564 -19.14 -16.31 24.52
C VAL A 564 -19.04 -16.42 23.00
N ARG A 565 -18.55 -17.55 22.48
CA ARG A 565 -18.51 -17.83 21.04
C ARG A 565 -19.92 -18.12 20.49
N PRO A 566 -20.13 -17.99 19.16
CA PRO A 566 -21.34 -18.48 18.52
C PRO A 566 -21.57 -19.99 18.79
N VAL A 567 -22.84 -20.38 18.86
CA VAL A 567 -23.29 -21.74 19.21
C VAL A 567 -22.61 -22.84 18.38
N ASP A 568 -22.43 -22.60 17.07
CA ASP A 568 -21.79 -23.57 16.17
C ASP A 568 -20.35 -23.93 16.58
N TYR A 569 -19.61 -22.97 17.16
CA TYR A 569 -18.24 -23.21 17.63
C TYR A 569 -18.23 -23.90 18.99
N TYR A 570 -19.17 -23.53 19.87
CA TYR A 570 -19.34 -24.16 21.17
C TYR A 570 -19.71 -25.65 21.03
N THR A 571 -20.69 -25.97 20.19
CA THR A 571 -21.14 -27.35 19.95
C THR A 571 -20.09 -28.22 19.25
N GLY A 572 -19.10 -27.59 18.60
CA GLY A 572 -18.09 -28.24 17.77
C GLY A 572 -18.53 -28.52 16.33
N ALA A 573 -19.67 -27.96 15.89
CA ALA A 573 -20.12 -28.03 14.50
C ALA A 573 -19.20 -27.26 13.55
N LYS A 574 -18.55 -26.20 14.04
CA LYS A 574 -17.47 -25.46 13.38
C LYS A 574 -16.24 -25.39 14.27
N SER A 575 -15.06 -25.36 13.65
CA SER A 575 -13.80 -25.10 14.34
C SER A 575 -12.81 -24.41 13.42
N ASP A 576 -12.20 -23.34 13.92
CA ASP A 576 -11.04 -22.68 13.30
C ASP A 576 -9.75 -22.95 14.11
N GLU A 577 -9.83 -23.84 15.11
CA GLU A 577 -8.75 -24.18 16.04
C GLU A 577 -8.42 -25.68 15.99
N ALA A 578 -7.31 -26.08 16.62
CA ALA A 578 -6.77 -27.45 16.57
C ALA A 578 -7.77 -28.55 16.98
N ARG A 579 -8.75 -28.22 17.83
CA ARG A 579 -9.83 -29.11 18.28
C ARG A 579 -11.16 -28.37 18.30
N ALA A 580 -12.21 -29.03 17.80
CA ALA A 580 -13.59 -28.54 17.86
C ALA A 580 -14.22 -28.81 19.23
N GLY A 581 -15.18 -27.98 19.64
CA GLY A 581 -15.92 -28.14 20.90
C GLY A 581 -15.70 -26.98 21.87
N HIS A 582 -15.90 -27.25 23.16
CA HIS A 582 -15.79 -26.27 24.25
C HIS A 582 -15.16 -26.86 25.52
N ILE A 583 -14.86 -25.99 26.48
CA ILE A 583 -14.36 -26.38 27.81
C ILE A 583 -15.50 -27.09 28.55
N PRO A 584 -15.33 -28.33 29.04
CA PRO A 584 -16.40 -29.07 29.70
C PRO A 584 -17.09 -28.28 30.81
N GLY A 585 -18.42 -28.30 30.86
CA GLY A 585 -19.20 -27.56 31.87
C GLY A 585 -19.31 -26.05 31.63
N ALA A 586 -18.71 -25.52 30.56
CA ALA A 586 -18.93 -24.14 30.16
C ALA A 586 -20.37 -23.94 29.65
N VAL A 587 -20.96 -22.81 30.03
CA VAL A 587 -22.28 -22.35 29.58
C VAL A 587 -22.08 -21.43 28.39
N ASN A 588 -22.77 -21.71 27.27
CA ASN A 588 -22.69 -20.87 26.10
C ASN A 588 -23.59 -19.64 26.23
N ARG A 589 -23.01 -18.45 26.08
CA ARG A 589 -23.75 -17.19 26.00
C ARG A 589 -23.07 -16.26 24.99
N PRO A 590 -23.39 -16.37 23.68
CA PRO A 590 -22.78 -15.58 22.62
C PRO A 590 -22.73 -14.07 22.91
N PHE A 591 -21.57 -13.44 22.72
CA PHE A 591 -21.38 -11.99 22.99
C PHE A 591 -22.31 -11.09 22.16
N THR A 592 -22.74 -11.57 20.99
CA THR A 592 -23.66 -10.84 20.11
C THR A 592 -25.03 -10.62 20.73
N GLU A 593 -25.42 -11.46 21.69
CA GLU A 593 -26.68 -11.32 22.41
C GLU A 593 -26.66 -10.18 23.45
N ASP A 594 -25.50 -9.56 23.73
CA ASP A 594 -25.40 -8.37 24.59
C ASP A 594 -25.75 -7.06 23.85
N LEU A 595 -25.88 -7.15 22.53
CA LEU A 595 -25.97 -5.99 21.65
C LEU A 595 -27.36 -5.88 21.00
N VAL A 596 -27.72 -4.66 20.64
CA VAL A 596 -28.89 -4.32 19.84
C VAL A 596 -28.47 -3.35 18.73
N LYS A 597 -29.07 -3.49 17.54
CA LYS A 597 -28.83 -2.58 16.42
C LYS A 597 -29.98 -1.59 16.30
N ASN A 598 -29.66 -0.32 16.09
CA ASN A 598 -30.63 0.72 15.76
C ASN A 598 -30.12 1.51 14.54
N GLY A 599 -30.63 1.19 13.35
CA GLY A 599 -30.05 1.65 12.10
C GLY A 599 -28.65 1.05 11.88
N GLU A 600 -27.68 1.91 11.59
CA GLU A 600 -26.27 1.55 11.42
C GLU A 600 -25.50 1.47 12.75
N GLU A 601 -26.10 1.97 13.85
CA GLU A 601 -25.48 1.99 15.17
C GLU A 601 -25.67 0.66 15.93
N VAL A 602 -24.66 0.31 16.74
CA VAL A 602 -24.66 -0.88 17.59
C VAL A 602 -24.52 -0.45 19.04
N PHE A 603 -25.54 -0.74 19.84
CA PHE A 603 -25.58 -0.40 21.26
C PHE A 603 -25.53 -1.66 22.13
N PHE A 604 -25.06 -1.52 23.36
CA PHE A 604 -25.38 -2.51 24.39
C PHE A 604 -26.88 -2.51 24.65
N LYS A 605 -27.44 -3.68 24.95
CA LYS A 605 -28.83 -3.77 25.42
C LYS A 605 -29.02 -2.94 26.70
N PRO A 606 -30.24 -2.47 26.98
CA PRO A 606 -30.56 -1.79 28.23
C PRO A 606 -30.08 -2.60 29.45
N LEU A 607 -29.53 -1.91 30.46
CA LEU A 607 -28.99 -2.57 31.66
C LEU A 607 -29.97 -3.57 32.33
N PRO A 608 -31.29 -3.30 32.43
CA PRO A 608 -32.23 -4.27 32.99
C PRO A 608 -32.31 -5.58 32.19
N ASP A 609 -32.21 -5.50 30.86
CA ASP A 609 -32.27 -6.68 29.98
C ASP A 609 -30.98 -7.50 30.09
N LEU A 610 -29.83 -6.84 30.17
CA LEU A 610 -28.54 -7.48 30.44
C LEU A 610 -28.53 -8.14 31.83
N ALA A 611 -28.99 -7.43 32.86
CA ALA A 611 -29.07 -7.96 34.22
C ALA A 611 -29.91 -9.24 34.27
N LYS A 612 -31.12 -9.19 33.71
CA LYS A 612 -32.02 -10.35 33.63
C LYS A 612 -31.39 -11.54 32.88
N ALA A 613 -30.67 -11.28 31.80
CA ALA A 613 -30.02 -12.33 31.02
C ALA A 613 -28.90 -13.03 31.81
N TYR A 614 -28.10 -12.30 32.58
CA TYR A 614 -26.98 -12.86 33.34
C TYR A 614 -27.40 -13.44 34.71
N GLU A 615 -28.46 -12.94 35.34
CA GLU A 615 -29.05 -13.55 36.55
C GLU A 615 -29.55 -14.98 36.29
N ALA A 616 -29.97 -15.29 35.05
CA ALA A 616 -30.36 -16.64 34.66
C ALA A 616 -29.18 -17.62 34.55
N LEU A 617 -27.94 -17.11 34.45
CA LEU A 617 -26.73 -17.92 34.22
C LEU A 617 -25.79 -17.92 35.44
N ILE A 618 -25.81 -16.85 36.23
CA ILE A 618 -24.90 -16.61 37.35
C ILE A 618 -25.76 -16.36 38.61
N PRO A 619 -25.72 -17.25 39.61
CA PRO A 619 -26.58 -17.19 40.79
C PRO A 619 -26.55 -15.88 41.57
N ASP A 620 -25.37 -15.27 41.72
CA ASP A 620 -25.20 -14.00 42.43
C ASP A 620 -23.96 -13.23 41.92
N LYS A 621 -23.87 -11.93 42.27
CA LYS A 621 -22.80 -11.04 41.78
C LYS A 621 -21.39 -11.36 42.27
N ASN A 622 -21.24 -12.16 43.33
CA ASN A 622 -19.95 -12.62 43.87
C ASN A 622 -19.59 -14.04 43.42
N THR A 623 -20.49 -14.74 42.71
CA THR A 623 -20.19 -16.05 42.11
C THR A 623 -18.91 -15.93 41.25
N PRO A 624 -17.91 -16.83 41.41
CA PRO A 624 -16.74 -16.85 40.55
C PRO A 624 -17.14 -17.13 39.09
N VAL A 625 -16.81 -16.21 38.19
CA VAL A 625 -17.07 -16.34 36.75
C VAL A 625 -15.75 -16.30 35.99
N ILE A 626 -15.57 -17.18 35.02
CA ILE A 626 -14.47 -17.14 34.05
C ILE A 626 -15.06 -16.96 32.66
N VAL A 627 -14.72 -15.88 31.98
CA VAL A 627 -15.21 -15.59 30.62
C VAL A 627 -14.12 -15.89 29.60
N HIS A 628 -14.47 -16.61 28.54
CA HIS A 628 -13.57 -16.90 27.43
C HIS A 628 -14.29 -16.92 26.08
N CYS A 629 -13.52 -16.81 25.00
CA CYS A 629 -14.02 -16.97 23.64
C CYS A 629 -13.05 -17.82 22.82
N ARG A 630 -12.64 -17.34 21.64
CA ARG A 630 -11.57 -17.93 20.82
C ARG A 630 -10.18 -17.45 21.27
N THR A 631 -9.96 -16.14 21.26
CA THR A 631 -8.66 -15.48 21.54
C THR A 631 -8.75 -14.33 22.55
N GLY A 632 -9.69 -14.38 23.49
CA GLY A 632 -9.88 -13.33 24.52
C GLY A 632 -10.64 -12.08 24.05
N HIS A 633 -10.65 -11.76 22.75
CA HIS A 633 -11.23 -10.53 22.21
C HIS A 633 -12.75 -10.39 22.46
N GLN A 634 -13.59 -11.34 22.04
CA GLN A 634 -15.04 -11.23 22.33
C GLN A 634 -15.36 -11.34 23.82
N ALA A 635 -14.51 -12.04 24.59
CA ALA A 635 -14.68 -12.22 26.02
C ALA A 635 -14.48 -10.92 26.80
N SER A 636 -13.66 -9.97 26.32
CA SER A 636 -13.52 -8.65 26.96
C SER A 636 -14.85 -7.89 27.00
N GLN A 637 -15.69 -8.04 25.98
CA GLN A 637 -17.01 -7.39 25.93
C GLN A 637 -17.91 -7.89 27.05
N THR A 638 -18.07 -9.20 27.20
CA THR A 638 -18.90 -9.77 28.26
C THR A 638 -18.28 -9.55 29.65
N TRP A 639 -16.96 -9.56 29.77
CA TRP A 639 -16.28 -9.17 31.02
C TRP A 639 -16.64 -7.72 31.40
N PHE A 640 -16.58 -6.79 30.45
CA PHE A 640 -16.95 -5.40 30.66
C PHE A 640 -18.41 -5.25 31.07
N VAL A 641 -19.34 -5.95 30.42
CA VAL A 641 -20.76 -5.94 30.80
C VAL A 641 -20.94 -6.40 32.25
N LEU A 642 -20.39 -7.57 32.60
CA LEU A 642 -20.54 -8.11 33.95
C LEU A 642 -19.90 -7.19 35.00
N LYS A 643 -18.65 -6.78 34.81
CA LYS A 643 -17.87 -6.06 35.81
C LYS A 643 -18.23 -4.58 35.89
N ARG A 644 -18.26 -3.88 34.74
CA ARG A 644 -18.37 -2.41 34.67
C ARG A 644 -19.82 -1.92 34.58
N LEU A 645 -20.71 -2.69 33.95
CA LEU A 645 -22.11 -2.26 33.77
C LEU A 645 -23.05 -2.87 34.82
N LEU A 646 -22.85 -4.15 35.17
CA LEU A 646 -23.75 -4.88 36.08
C LEU A 646 -23.21 -5.01 37.51
N GLY A 647 -21.91 -4.75 37.73
CA GLY A 647 -21.29 -4.75 39.05
C GLY A 647 -21.02 -6.14 39.64
N TYR A 648 -20.80 -7.16 38.80
CA TYR A 648 -20.27 -8.44 39.26
C TYR A 648 -18.83 -8.27 39.77
N THR A 649 -18.52 -8.84 40.93
CA THR A 649 -17.25 -8.57 41.63
C THR A 649 -16.18 -9.63 41.38
N ASN A 650 -16.56 -10.85 41.01
CA ASN A 650 -15.63 -11.98 40.85
C ASN A 650 -15.60 -12.52 39.42
N VAL A 651 -15.40 -11.63 38.45
CA VAL A 651 -15.29 -11.96 37.03
C VAL A 651 -13.82 -11.97 36.62
N ARG A 652 -13.35 -13.12 36.15
CA ARG A 652 -11.98 -13.31 35.66
C ARG A 652 -11.98 -13.58 34.16
N TRP A 653 -10.91 -13.18 33.48
CA TRP A 653 -10.80 -13.25 32.02
C TRP A 653 -9.71 -14.25 31.60
N TYR A 654 -10.10 -15.23 30.78
CA TYR A 654 -9.16 -16.17 30.18
C TYR A 654 -8.73 -15.67 28.80
N ASP A 655 -7.67 -14.85 28.79
CA ASP A 655 -7.12 -14.21 27.58
C ASP A 655 -6.74 -15.23 26.49
N ALA A 656 -6.01 -16.28 26.85
CA ALA A 656 -5.55 -17.31 25.92
C ALA A 656 -6.71 -18.16 25.32
N SER A 657 -7.83 -18.23 26.03
CA SER A 657 -9.13 -18.72 25.53
C SER A 657 -9.07 -20.10 24.86
N TRP A 658 -10.04 -20.39 23.96
CA TRP A 658 -10.12 -21.68 23.27
C TRP A 658 -8.89 -21.99 22.43
N THR A 659 -8.19 -21.00 21.87
CA THR A 659 -6.96 -21.24 21.09
C THR A 659 -5.89 -21.98 21.90
N GLU A 660 -5.59 -21.55 23.13
CA GLU A 660 -4.67 -22.31 23.99
C GLU A 660 -5.27 -23.66 24.40
N TRP A 661 -6.53 -23.65 24.82
CA TRP A 661 -7.17 -24.87 25.33
C TRP A 661 -7.18 -25.97 24.27
N ALA A 662 -7.58 -25.65 23.05
CA ALA A 662 -7.66 -26.56 21.92
C ALA A 662 -6.29 -27.06 21.46
N ALA A 663 -5.23 -26.25 21.60
CA ALA A 663 -3.87 -26.65 21.24
C ALA A 663 -3.22 -27.65 22.22
N ARG A 664 -3.75 -27.78 23.45
CA ARG A 664 -3.21 -28.63 24.51
C ARG A 664 -3.91 -29.99 24.58
N PRO A 665 -3.38 -31.06 23.96
CA PRO A 665 -4.08 -32.35 23.85
C PRO A 665 -4.44 -32.99 25.20
N GLU A 666 -3.72 -32.65 26.27
CA GLU A 666 -3.96 -33.11 27.63
C GLU A 666 -5.22 -32.54 28.28
N LEU A 667 -5.76 -31.44 27.76
CA LEU A 667 -6.95 -30.79 28.32
C LEU A 667 -8.25 -31.40 27.78
N PRO A 668 -9.28 -31.59 28.63
CA PRO A 668 -10.52 -32.23 28.22
C PRO A 668 -11.37 -31.31 27.33
N VAL A 669 -12.16 -31.91 26.45
CA VAL A 669 -13.02 -31.20 25.49
C VAL A 669 -14.41 -31.83 25.50
N ALA A 670 -15.45 -30.99 25.50
CA ALA A 670 -16.83 -31.41 25.33
C ALA A 670 -17.39 -30.96 23.97
N THR A 671 -18.37 -31.70 23.44
CA THR A 671 -19.09 -31.40 22.19
C THR A 671 -20.60 -31.55 22.40
N GLY A 672 -21.39 -30.99 21.49
CA GLY A 672 -22.86 -30.94 21.62
C GLY A 672 -23.35 -29.86 22.58
N ALA A 673 -24.67 -29.82 22.83
CA ALA A 673 -25.26 -28.93 23.84
C ALA A 673 -25.03 -29.53 25.23
N SER A 674 -24.60 -28.70 26.19
CA SER A 674 -24.51 -29.10 27.59
C SER A 674 -25.89 -29.57 28.09
N GLU A 675 -26.05 -30.84 28.46
CA GLU A 675 -27.16 -31.29 29.30
C GLU A 675 -27.02 -30.58 30.65
N SER A 676 -27.92 -29.65 30.95
CA SER A 676 -28.01 -29.07 32.30
C SER A 676 -28.27 -30.21 33.27
N LYS A 677 -27.29 -30.53 34.13
CA LYS A 677 -27.58 -31.36 35.30
C LYS A 677 -28.56 -30.56 36.17
N GLY A 678 -29.83 -30.97 36.11
CA GLY A 678 -30.91 -30.43 36.93
C GLY A 678 -30.76 -30.77 38.41
#